data_AF-A0A6P8EM43-F1
#
_entry.id   AF-A0A6P8EM43-F1
#
_cell.length_a   1.000
_cell.length_b   1.000
_cell.length_c   1.000
_cell.angle_alpha   90.00
_cell.angle_beta   90.00
_cell.angle_gamma   90.00
#
_symmetry.space_group_name_H-M   'P 1'
#
loop_
_entity.id
_entity.type
_entity.pdbx_description
1 polymer ?
#
loop_
_entity_poly.entity_id
_entity_poly.type
_entity_poly.pdbx_seq_one_letter_code
_entity_poly.pdbx_strand_id
1 'polypeptide(L)'
;MSLHFPNNLGPLVSSQSEAVGSDLGKKTATKSNIGISLFEGSKEHIRKVFDKVQLSVSAYDTAWVAMVPSTSSIQTARFPQCVNWLLNNQLLDGSWGLPDRHHLLMKDALLSTLACIVALKQWGVGERQIERGLEFIASNSSYATDEEQHPLIGFDIIFSEMIEQAKYLNLNLPLRQSDLDVLLRRRNKEVKRCLESFSEGSRAYLSYISEGMGKLQDWEMVIKYKRKDGSICNSPSATAAALSNLQNSDCLRYINALLEKLGDAVPAVYPLEIYSCLQLIDNLEKLGIHRHFQDEIGSALVDIYKCWMNGEEEIFQDVACLAMAFRILRSHGYGVSSDALSQFAEEGGFCKTLEGYLMDMRTVLELYRASQMIIYQDDIVLEKLHNWTSCRLKERIANSPLHADRLEKHVQQEMDLALKFSNHANLEQFVNRRNIEHYNTDNTRILKSAFRYTNIGNKVLLNLAKEDFNKSQAVHQEELKHLARWVTDKRLDKLKFARQKLAYCYFSAAAALPAPALSDARIAWAKNGVLTTVVDDFFDVGGSRLELDNLIKLIEKWDVDVAADCCSENVKIIFLALQSSICEIGDRAIILQGRNVKAHVAEIWLDLLKSMLKEAEWSATKSVPQMDEYMANGLVSFALGPIVLPTLYLIGPKLSEDAVRSTELLHLFELMSTCGRLLNDIQGFKRESEQGKLNAVSLQMTHGGVSKKEAINSTKDLIASNRRELLKRVLGESGVSSIVPRACRDLFWKMSTVLHLFYMEEDGFTSQKMADAVKDLLERPIILNDQP
;
A
#
# COMPACT_ATOMS: atom_id res chain seq x y z
N MET A 1 15.41 -34.48 6.40
CA MET A 1 15.91 -34.31 5.02
C MET A 1 16.11 -32.82 4.80
N SER A 2 17.37 -32.41 4.80
CA SER A 2 17.83 -31.03 4.87
C SER A 2 17.76 -30.37 3.50
N LEU A 3 17.30 -29.12 3.43
CA LEU A 3 17.71 -28.22 2.35
C LEU A 3 19.23 -28.09 2.44
N HIS A 4 19.95 -28.84 1.61
CA HIS A 4 21.35 -28.52 1.31
C HIS A 4 21.34 -27.20 0.52
N PHE A 5 21.67 -26.10 1.19
CA PHE A 5 22.28 -24.97 0.51
C PHE A 5 23.66 -25.46 0.04
N PRO A 6 23.91 -25.58 -1.27
CA PRO A 6 25.21 -26.03 -1.74
C PRO A 6 26.25 -24.95 -1.42
N ASN A 7 27.24 -25.29 -0.61
CA ASN A 7 28.49 -24.53 -0.46
C ASN A 7 29.37 -24.65 -1.73
N ASN A 8 28.79 -24.40 -2.91
CA ASN A 8 29.52 -24.38 -4.18
C ASN A 8 29.28 -23.03 -4.90
N LEU A 9 29.82 -21.96 -4.34
CA LEU A 9 30.33 -20.88 -5.17
C LEU A 9 31.70 -21.33 -5.66
N GLY A 10 31.76 -21.92 -6.85
CA GLY A 10 33.01 -22.29 -7.48
C GLY A 10 33.93 -21.08 -7.64
N PRO A 11 35.26 -21.26 -7.64
CA PRO A 11 36.18 -20.18 -7.88
C PRO A 11 35.93 -19.63 -9.29
N LEU A 12 35.61 -18.34 -9.38
CA LEU A 12 35.70 -17.60 -10.64
C LEU A 12 37.13 -17.75 -11.15
N VAL A 13 37.26 -18.50 -12.24
CA VAL A 13 38.52 -18.74 -12.94
C VAL A 13 39.15 -17.39 -13.28
N SER A 14 40.27 -17.09 -12.62
CA SER A 14 41.21 -16.07 -13.06
C SER A 14 41.80 -16.54 -14.40
N SER A 15 41.31 -15.99 -15.51
CA SER A 15 42.08 -16.01 -16.74
C SER A 15 43.16 -14.94 -16.64
N GLN A 16 44.42 -15.40 -16.64
CA GLN A 16 45.54 -14.53 -16.89
C GLN A 16 45.35 -13.88 -18.27
N SER A 17 45.24 -12.56 -18.30
CA SER A 17 45.64 -11.78 -19.46
C SER A 17 46.55 -10.66 -18.96
N GLU A 18 47.80 -10.72 -19.39
CA GLU A 18 48.76 -9.66 -19.17
C GLU A 18 48.34 -8.41 -19.94
N ALA A 19 48.44 -7.27 -19.25
CA ALA A 19 48.64 -5.91 -19.76
C ALA A 19 47.71 -5.37 -20.87
N VAL A 20 46.56 -4.79 -20.49
CA VAL A 20 46.11 -3.47 -20.99
C VAL A 20 45.42 -2.71 -19.85
N GLY A 21 46.21 -1.94 -19.10
CA GLY A 21 45.72 -1.08 -18.03
C GLY A 21 45.13 0.24 -18.54
N SER A 22 44.14 0.74 -17.78
CA SER A 22 43.65 2.14 -17.68
C SER A 22 42.30 2.54 -18.30
N ASP A 23 41.63 1.75 -19.15
CA ASP A 23 40.35 2.18 -19.77
C ASP A 23 39.08 1.47 -19.24
N LEU A 24 39.19 0.26 -18.66
CA LEU A 24 38.03 -0.46 -18.09
C LEU A 24 37.57 0.12 -16.73
N GLY A 25 38.49 0.56 -15.88
CA GLY A 25 38.16 1.16 -14.57
C GLY A 25 37.44 2.51 -14.68
N LYS A 26 37.66 3.24 -15.78
CA LYS A 26 36.92 4.47 -16.08
C LYS A 26 35.51 4.17 -16.58
N LYS A 27 35.29 3.17 -17.43
CA LYS A 27 33.95 2.84 -17.95
C LYS A 27 32.98 2.29 -16.89
N THR A 28 33.47 1.50 -15.93
CA THR A 28 32.64 1.04 -14.79
C THR A 28 32.36 2.15 -13.79
N ALA A 29 33.34 3.00 -13.45
CA ALA A 29 33.14 4.18 -12.61
C ALA A 29 32.22 5.23 -13.26
N THR A 30 32.29 5.39 -14.60
CA THR A 30 31.41 6.31 -15.33
C THR A 30 29.98 5.78 -15.40
N LYS A 31 29.78 4.47 -15.61
CA LYS A 31 28.44 3.84 -15.55
C LYS A 31 27.83 3.88 -14.13
N SER A 32 28.63 3.67 -13.08
CA SER A 32 28.15 3.81 -11.70
C SER A 32 27.79 5.27 -11.35
N ASN A 33 28.60 6.24 -11.81
CA ASN A 33 28.32 7.65 -11.60
C ASN A 33 27.08 8.14 -12.38
N ILE A 34 26.88 7.65 -13.61
CA ILE A 34 25.66 7.93 -14.39
C ILE A 34 24.43 7.32 -13.70
N GLY A 35 24.51 6.08 -13.21
CA GLY A 35 23.41 5.44 -12.47
C GLY A 35 23.06 6.15 -11.16
N ILE A 36 24.05 6.65 -10.42
CA ILE A 36 23.83 7.47 -9.21
C ILE A 36 23.18 8.81 -9.58
N SER A 37 23.66 9.47 -10.64
CA SER A 37 23.10 10.74 -11.12
C SER A 37 21.65 10.63 -11.59
N LEU A 38 21.27 9.51 -12.23
CA LEU A 38 19.89 9.25 -12.67
C LEU A 38 18.95 8.95 -11.49
N PHE A 39 19.45 8.22 -10.49
CA PHE A 39 18.69 7.91 -9.27
C PHE A 39 18.37 9.17 -8.46
N GLU A 40 19.36 10.05 -8.25
CA GLU A 40 19.14 11.34 -7.58
C GLU A 40 18.25 12.28 -8.41
N GLY A 41 18.44 12.33 -9.73
CA GLY A 41 17.58 13.11 -10.62
C GLY A 41 16.11 12.67 -10.59
N SER A 42 15.86 11.36 -10.48
CA SER A 42 14.51 10.80 -10.36
C SER A 42 13.84 11.19 -9.04
N LYS A 43 14.59 11.16 -7.92
CA LYS A 43 14.08 11.62 -6.62
C LYS A 43 13.72 13.10 -6.66
N GLU A 44 14.58 13.93 -7.22
CA GLU A 44 14.33 15.37 -7.33
C GLU A 44 13.11 15.68 -8.21
N HIS A 45 12.89 14.91 -9.27
CA HIS A 45 11.68 15.02 -10.07
C HIS A 45 10.41 14.69 -9.26
N ILE A 46 10.45 13.63 -8.45
CA ILE A 46 9.32 13.21 -7.60
C ILE A 46 9.02 14.25 -6.50
N ARG A 47 10.04 14.87 -5.90
CA ARG A 47 9.82 15.94 -4.90
C ARG A 47 8.96 17.07 -5.44
N LYS A 48 9.24 17.51 -6.67
CA LYS A 48 8.47 18.57 -7.35
C LYS A 48 7.03 18.19 -7.65
N VAL A 49 6.67 16.90 -7.62
CA VAL A 49 5.29 16.44 -7.79
C VAL A 49 4.43 16.81 -6.58
N PHE A 50 5.01 16.86 -5.37
CA PHE A 50 4.29 17.31 -4.17
C PHE A 50 3.85 18.77 -4.27
N ASP A 51 4.59 19.62 -4.99
CA ASP A 51 4.25 21.04 -5.16
C ASP A 51 3.10 21.27 -6.15
N LYS A 52 3.02 20.46 -7.21
CA LYS A 52 2.01 20.63 -8.26
C LYS A 52 1.73 19.33 -9.00
N VAL A 53 0.51 18.83 -8.84
CA VAL A 53 -0.02 17.73 -9.65
C VAL A 53 -0.45 18.25 -11.02
N GLN A 54 -0.16 17.48 -12.06
CA GLN A 54 -0.51 17.80 -13.44
C GLN A 54 -1.53 16.80 -13.98
N LEU A 55 -2.69 17.33 -14.38
CA LEU A 55 -3.77 16.60 -15.01
C LEU A 55 -3.73 16.81 -16.53
N SER A 56 -4.09 15.79 -17.30
CA SER A 56 -4.35 15.94 -18.72
C SER A 56 -5.58 16.83 -18.97
N VAL A 57 -5.52 17.62 -20.04
CA VAL A 57 -6.66 18.41 -20.53
C VAL A 57 -7.79 17.50 -21.02
N SER A 58 -9.03 17.88 -20.73
CA SER A 58 -10.23 17.27 -21.32
C SER A 58 -10.71 18.11 -22.49
N ALA A 59 -10.60 17.56 -23.70
CA ALA A 59 -11.13 18.24 -24.88
C ALA A 59 -12.66 18.37 -24.83
N TYR A 60 -13.35 17.35 -24.32
CA TYR A 60 -14.79 17.36 -24.09
C TYR A 60 -15.23 18.52 -23.17
N ASP A 61 -14.62 18.65 -21.99
CA ASP A 61 -14.99 19.71 -21.04
C ASP A 61 -14.59 21.10 -21.57
N THR A 62 -13.43 21.19 -22.22
CA THR A 62 -12.97 22.45 -22.84
C THR A 62 -13.93 22.91 -23.94
N ALA A 63 -14.51 21.99 -24.71
CA ALA A 63 -15.54 22.30 -25.70
C ALA A 63 -16.81 22.86 -25.05
N TRP A 64 -17.27 22.28 -23.94
CA TRP A 64 -18.41 22.82 -23.18
C TRP A 64 -18.16 24.22 -22.63
N VAL A 65 -16.96 24.47 -22.09
CA VAL A 65 -16.57 25.81 -21.64
C VAL A 65 -16.52 26.77 -22.83
N ALA A 66 -15.99 26.35 -23.98
CA ALA A 66 -15.93 27.15 -25.20
C ALA A 66 -17.32 27.55 -25.73
N MET A 67 -18.36 26.74 -25.48
CA MET A 67 -19.73 27.01 -25.90
C MET A 67 -20.47 28.06 -25.04
N VAL A 68 -19.91 28.47 -23.90
CA VAL A 68 -20.57 29.45 -23.03
C VAL A 68 -20.67 30.83 -23.73
N PRO A 69 -21.88 31.38 -23.94
CA PRO A 69 -22.03 32.68 -24.59
C PRO A 69 -21.66 33.85 -23.67
N SER A 70 -21.15 34.92 -24.26
CA SER A 70 -20.90 36.17 -23.55
C SER A 70 -22.20 36.83 -23.10
N THR A 71 -22.18 37.50 -21.95
CA THR A 71 -23.28 38.36 -21.50
C THR A 71 -23.48 39.58 -22.38
N SER A 72 -22.45 40.02 -23.11
CA SER A 72 -22.54 41.18 -24.02
C SER A 72 -23.09 40.81 -25.39
N SER A 73 -22.94 39.56 -25.84
CA SER A 73 -23.46 39.07 -27.11
C SER A 73 -23.51 37.54 -27.12
N ILE A 74 -24.69 37.00 -27.45
CA ILE A 74 -24.92 35.57 -27.64
C ILE A 74 -24.13 35.03 -28.85
N GLN A 75 -23.66 35.90 -29.75
CA GLN A 75 -22.86 35.54 -30.92
C GLN A 75 -21.34 35.46 -30.64
N THR A 76 -20.90 35.73 -29.42
CA THR A 76 -19.48 35.67 -29.04
C THR A 76 -19.24 34.74 -27.88
N ALA A 77 -18.15 33.97 -27.94
CA ALA A 77 -17.71 33.11 -26.85
C ALA A 77 -17.29 33.94 -25.64
N ARG A 78 -17.73 33.54 -24.45
CA ARG A 78 -17.27 34.14 -23.20
C ARG A 78 -15.80 33.83 -22.90
N PHE A 79 -15.35 32.63 -23.31
CA PHE A 79 -14.00 32.12 -23.09
C PHE A 79 -13.31 31.85 -24.45
N PRO A 80 -12.92 32.90 -25.20
CA PRO A 80 -12.32 32.73 -26.52
C PRO A 80 -11.01 31.93 -26.49
N GLN A 81 -10.29 31.93 -25.36
CA GLN A 81 -9.10 31.10 -25.18
C GLN A 81 -9.40 29.60 -25.34
N CYS A 82 -10.55 29.12 -24.86
CA CYS A 82 -10.95 27.72 -25.03
C CYS A 82 -11.25 27.39 -26.50
N VAL A 83 -11.87 28.31 -27.24
CA VAL A 83 -12.09 28.17 -28.68
C VAL A 83 -10.76 28.07 -29.43
N ASN A 84 -9.79 28.91 -29.06
CA ASN A 84 -8.44 28.87 -29.64
C ASN A 84 -7.73 27.54 -29.31
N TRP A 85 -7.87 27.02 -28.09
CA TRP A 85 -7.33 25.72 -27.74
C TRP A 85 -7.90 24.61 -28.62
N LEU A 86 -9.22 24.58 -28.85
CA LEU A 86 -9.85 23.60 -29.75
C LEU A 86 -9.24 23.64 -31.16
N LEU A 87 -9.05 24.84 -31.74
CA LEU A 87 -8.49 25.03 -33.08
C LEU A 87 -7.05 24.49 -33.21
N ASN A 88 -6.28 24.57 -32.12
CA ASN A 88 -4.84 24.27 -32.11
C ASN A 88 -4.49 22.85 -31.63
N ASN A 89 -5.44 22.10 -31.06
CA ASN A 89 -5.18 20.81 -30.40
C ASN A 89 -5.93 19.60 -31.03
N GLN A 90 -6.33 19.70 -32.30
CA GLN A 90 -6.84 18.56 -33.05
C GLN A 90 -5.71 17.55 -33.34
N LEU A 91 -5.95 16.26 -33.09
CA LEU A 91 -4.98 15.19 -33.35
C LEU A 91 -4.78 14.93 -34.85
N LEU A 92 -3.73 14.18 -35.20
CA LEU A 92 -3.37 13.90 -36.59
C LEU A 92 -4.45 13.12 -37.35
N ASP A 93 -5.18 12.24 -36.66
CA ASP A 93 -6.29 11.46 -37.20
C ASP A 93 -7.62 12.23 -37.33
N GLY A 94 -7.64 13.53 -36.96
CA GLY A 94 -8.82 14.38 -37.00
C GLY A 94 -9.65 14.36 -35.70
N SER A 95 -9.31 13.53 -34.73
CA SER A 95 -10.01 13.48 -33.43
C SER A 95 -9.53 14.52 -32.43
N TRP A 96 -10.31 14.71 -31.37
CA TRP A 96 -9.87 15.28 -30.09
C TRP A 96 -10.03 14.23 -29.00
N GLY A 97 -9.15 14.25 -28.00
CA GLY A 97 -9.13 13.30 -26.88
C GLY A 97 -7.72 13.12 -26.33
N LEU A 98 -7.50 12.06 -25.55
CA LEU A 98 -6.17 11.74 -25.05
C LEU A 98 -5.19 11.37 -26.19
N PRO A 99 -3.98 11.96 -26.22
CA PRO A 99 -2.90 11.46 -27.05
C PRO A 99 -2.52 10.03 -26.65
N ASP A 100 -2.13 9.20 -27.63
CA ASP A 100 -1.74 7.79 -27.42
C ASP A 100 -2.79 6.99 -26.62
N ARG A 101 -4.07 7.22 -26.94
CA ARG A 101 -5.20 6.55 -26.29
C ARG A 101 -5.19 5.03 -26.52
N HIS A 102 -5.68 4.30 -25.53
CA HIS A 102 -5.95 2.87 -25.67
C HIS A 102 -7.08 2.63 -26.70
N HIS A 103 -7.03 1.52 -27.45
CA HIS A 103 -8.01 1.19 -28.49
C HIS A 103 -9.45 1.00 -27.97
N LEU A 104 -9.62 0.80 -26.66
CA LEU A 104 -10.92 0.70 -25.98
C LEU A 104 -11.49 2.05 -25.50
N LEU A 105 -10.82 3.16 -25.84
CA LEU A 105 -11.27 4.53 -25.52
C LEU A 105 -11.79 5.26 -26.76
N MET A 106 -12.33 4.54 -27.75
CA MET A 106 -12.88 5.20 -28.95
C MET A 106 -14.15 5.98 -28.64
N LYS A 107 -14.93 5.58 -27.63
CA LYS A 107 -16.05 6.39 -27.14
C LYS A 107 -15.62 7.76 -26.62
N ASP A 108 -14.49 7.85 -25.92
CA ASP A 108 -13.89 9.12 -25.47
C ASP A 108 -13.50 10.02 -26.65
N ALA A 109 -12.79 9.46 -27.63
CA ALA A 109 -12.41 10.20 -28.82
C ALA A 109 -13.63 10.67 -29.62
N LEU A 110 -14.65 9.83 -29.80
CA LEU A 110 -15.89 10.20 -30.50
C LEU A 110 -16.64 11.31 -29.78
N LEU A 111 -16.83 11.19 -28.46
CA LEU A 111 -17.52 12.19 -27.65
C LEU A 111 -16.78 13.53 -27.65
N SER A 112 -15.47 13.51 -27.39
CA SER A 112 -14.63 14.70 -27.40
C SER A 112 -14.63 15.37 -28.77
N THR A 113 -14.48 14.60 -29.85
CA THR A 113 -14.49 15.12 -31.23
C THR A 113 -15.82 15.77 -31.58
N LEU A 114 -16.94 15.13 -31.26
CA LEU A 114 -18.26 15.68 -31.53
C LEU A 114 -18.49 16.98 -30.73
N ALA A 115 -18.13 17.02 -29.45
CA ALA A 115 -18.23 18.22 -28.63
C ALA A 115 -17.41 19.38 -29.22
N CYS A 116 -16.18 19.12 -29.67
CA CYS A 116 -15.31 20.11 -30.29
C CYS A 116 -15.89 20.65 -31.61
N ILE A 117 -16.43 19.76 -32.47
CA ILE A 117 -17.09 20.15 -33.72
C ILE A 117 -18.30 21.04 -33.45
N VAL A 118 -19.15 20.67 -32.50
CA VAL A 118 -20.34 21.45 -32.12
C VAL A 118 -19.92 22.84 -31.62
N ALA A 119 -18.91 22.92 -30.75
CA ALA A 119 -18.39 24.19 -30.24
C ALA A 119 -17.80 25.09 -31.34
N LEU A 120 -16.99 24.54 -32.25
CA LEU A 120 -16.44 25.29 -33.38
C LEU A 120 -17.53 25.78 -34.34
N LYS A 121 -18.53 24.92 -34.62
CA LYS A 121 -19.67 25.27 -35.48
C LYS A 121 -20.53 26.36 -34.87
N GLN A 122 -20.78 26.33 -33.57
CA GLN A 122 -21.56 27.35 -32.86
C GLN A 122 -21.01 28.76 -33.10
N TRP A 123 -19.68 28.89 -33.18
CA TRP A 123 -19.01 30.18 -33.40
C TRP A 123 -18.65 30.45 -34.87
N GLY A 124 -18.97 29.53 -35.79
CA GLY A 124 -18.67 29.69 -37.22
C GLY A 124 -17.17 29.73 -37.53
N VAL A 125 -16.35 28.98 -36.79
CA VAL A 125 -14.88 28.93 -36.95
C VAL A 125 -14.39 27.50 -37.18
N GLY A 126 -13.16 27.36 -37.69
CA GLY A 126 -12.49 26.05 -37.76
C GLY A 126 -13.06 25.07 -38.79
N GLU A 127 -13.50 25.54 -39.97
CA GLU A 127 -14.10 24.70 -41.01
C GLU A 127 -13.24 23.47 -41.35
N ARG A 128 -11.93 23.66 -41.53
CA ARG A 128 -10.99 22.55 -41.79
C ARG A 128 -10.93 21.55 -40.64
N GLN A 129 -10.94 22.02 -39.40
CA GLN A 129 -10.95 21.18 -38.21
C GLN A 129 -12.27 20.39 -38.13
N ILE A 130 -13.40 21.03 -38.44
CA ILE A 130 -14.72 20.39 -38.50
C ILE A 130 -14.75 19.28 -39.55
N GLU A 131 -14.28 19.53 -40.78
CA GLU A 131 -14.23 18.53 -41.86
C GLU A 131 -13.45 17.28 -41.44
N ARG A 132 -12.23 17.46 -40.93
CA ARG A 132 -11.39 16.35 -40.45
C ARG A 132 -12.03 15.58 -39.28
N GLY A 133 -12.71 16.29 -38.38
CA GLY A 133 -13.43 15.68 -37.27
C GLY A 133 -14.63 14.84 -37.74
N LEU A 134 -15.35 15.32 -38.76
CA LEU A 134 -16.43 14.56 -39.39
C LEU A 134 -15.92 13.30 -40.10
N GLU A 135 -14.77 13.39 -40.80
CA GLU A 135 -14.10 12.23 -41.40
C GLU A 135 -13.70 11.18 -40.34
N PHE A 136 -13.19 11.63 -39.20
CA PHE A 136 -12.90 10.76 -38.07
C PHE A 136 -14.16 10.06 -37.55
N ILE A 137 -15.25 10.81 -37.31
CA ILE A 137 -16.53 10.24 -36.85
C ILE A 137 -17.07 9.25 -37.88
N ALA A 138 -17.04 9.56 -39.17
CA ALA A 138 -17.50 8.68 -40.24
C ALA A 138 -16.76 7.34 -40.24
N SER A 139 -15.45 7.39 -40.01
CA SER A 139 -14.58 6.21 -40.03
C SER A 139 -14.73 5.34 -38.78
N ASN A 140 -15.26 5.90 -37.68
CA ASN A 140 -15.24 5.28 -36.35
C ASN A 140 -16.64 5.15 -35.70
N SER A 141 -17.73 5.48 -36.40
CA SER A 141 -19.08 5.58 -35.83
C SER A 141 -19.55 4.31 -35.12
N SER A 142 -19.16 3.14 -35.62
CA SER A 142 -19.55 1.84 -35.06
C SER A 142 -19.09 1.63 -33.63
N TYR A 143 -17.99 2.27 -33.20
CA TYR A 143 -17.50 2.20 -31.83
C TYR A 143 -18.41 2.90 -30.81
N ALA A 144 -19.28 3.83 -31.25
CA ALA A 144 -20.25 4.46 -30.35
C ALA A 144 -21.22 3.43 -29.74
N THR A 145 -21.56 2.39 -30.51
CA THR A 145 -22.51 1.35 -30.08
C THR A 145 -21.83 0.07 -29.58
N ASP A 146 -20.53 -0.04 -29.76
CA ASP A 146 -19.72 -1.21 -29.36
C ASP A 146 -19.74 -1.41 -27.84
N GLU A 147 -20.03 -2.62 -27.40
CA GLU A 147 -20.12 -3.02 -26.00
C GLU A 147 -18.74 -3.41 -25.41
N GLU A 148 -17.74 -3.66 -26.27
CA GLU A 148 -16.37 -3.94 -25.83
C GLU A 148 -15.61 -2.65 -25.45
N GLN A 149 -16.08 -1.49 -25.90
CA GLN A 149 -15.49 -0.18 -25.54
C GLN A 149 -15.80 0.17 -24.09
N HIS A 150 -14.82 0.80 -23.41
CA HIS A 150 -15.00 1.23 -22.02
C HIS A 150 -16.23 2.14 -21.86
N PRO A 151 -17.05 1.92 -20.83
CA PRO A 151 -18.18 2.79 -20.54
C PRO A 151 -17.67 4.13 -20.00
N LEU A 152 -18.00 5.23 -20.68
CA LEU A 152 -17.90 6.57 -20.10
C LEU A 152 -19.17 6.88 -19.30
N ILE A 153 -19.02 7.62 -18.21
CA ILE A 153 -20.13 8.05 -17.37
C ILE A 153 -21.09 8.91 -18.21
N GLY A 154 -22.34 8.46 -18.38
CA GLY A 154 -23.36 9.20 -19.12
C GLY A 154 -23.21 9.20 -20.64
N PHE A 155 -22.36 8.36 -21.23
CA PHE A 155 -22.10 8.38 -22.69
C PHE A 155 -23.38 8.37 -23.53
N ASP A 156 -24.28 7.41 -23.29
CA ASP A 156 -25.47 7.23 -24.13
C ASP A 156 -26.40 8.45 -24.06
N ILE A 157 -26.45 9.13 -22.90
CA ILE A 157 -27.22 10.36 -22.70
C ILE A 157 -26.54 11.55 -23.39
N ILE A 158 -25.29 11.81 -23.03
CA ILE A 158 -24.53 12.98 -23.49
C ILE A 158 -24.31 12.94 -25.00
N PHE A 159 -23.84 11.80 -25.53
CA PHE A 159 -23.53 11.68 -26.95
C PHE A 159 -24.76 11.84 -27.83
N SER A 160 -25.90 11.29 -27.39
CA SER A 160 -27.17 11.45 -28.09
C SER A 160 -27.67 12.90 -28.10
N GLU A 161 -27.50 13.63 -26.99
CA GLU A 161 -27.87 15.05 -26.93
C GLU A 161 -26.96 15.90 -27.82
N MET A 162 -25.66 15.61 -27.87
CA MET A 162 -24.72 16.29 -28.77
C MET A 162 -25.08 16.09 -30.25
N ILE A 163 -25.59 14.92 -30.62
CA ILE A 163 -26.11 14.68 -31.97
C ILE A 163 -27.30 15.60 -32.28
N GLU A 164 -28.21 15.79 -31.33
CA GLU A 164 -29.35 16.70 -31.50
C GLU A 164 -28.89 18.18 -31.59
N GLN A 165 -27.88 18.57 -30.80
CA GLN A 165 -27.28 19.91 -30.90
C GLN A 165 -26.61 20.14 -32.26
N ALA A 166 -25.87 19.15 -32.79
CA ALA A 166 -25.28 19.22 -34.12
C ALA A 166 -26.37 19.43 -35.20
N LYS A 167 -27.48 18.68 -35.13
CA LYS A 167 -28.62 18.88 -36.05
C LYS A 167 -29.20 20.29 -35.96
N TYR A 168 -29.35 20.82 -34.74
CA TYR A 168 -29.82 22.19 -34.52
C TYR A 168 -28.91 23.25 -35.17
N LEU A 169 -27.60 23.00 -35.21
CA LEU A 169 -26.59 23.84 -35.88
C LEU A 169 -26.46 23.57 -37.39
N ASN A 170 -27.36 22.80 -37.99
CA ASN A 170 -27.33 22.38 -39.39
C ASN A 170 -26.04 21.62 -39.76
N LEU A 171 -25.49 20.83 -38.82
CA LEU A 171 -24.39 19.89 -39.08
C LEU A 171 -24.96 18.51 -39.45
N ASN A 172 -24.62 18.03 -40.64
CA ASN A 172 -24.94 16.68 -41.06
C ASN A 172 -23.87 15.72 -40.54
N LEU A 173 -24.20 14.93 -39.52
CA LEU A 173 -23.28 13.95 -38.96
C LEU A 173 -23.28 12.66 -39.80
N PRO A 174 -22.10 12.10 -40.14
CA PRO A 174 -21.97 10.88 -40.94
C PRO A 174 -22.16 9.63 -40.07
N LEU A 175 -23.33 9.50 -39.45
CA LEU A 175 -23.71 8.36 -38.59
C LEU A 175 -24.69 7.44 -39.33
N ARG A 176 -24.53 6.12 -39.16
CA ARG A 176 -25.47 5.14 -39.73
C ARG A 176 -26.79 5.20 -38.96
N GLN A 177 -27.92 5.10 -39.66
CA GLN A 177 -29.24 5.11 -39.00
C GLN A 177 -29.37 3.98 -37.97
N SER A 178 -28.80 2.80 -38.23
CA SER A 178 -28.76 1.69 -37.28
C SER A 178 -28.09 2.06 -35.95
N ASP A 179 -27.00 2.81 -36.01
CA ASP A 179 -26.21 3.19 -34.84
C ASP A 179 -26.97 4.25 -34.02
N LEU A 180 -27.60 5.21 -34.71
CA LEU A 180 -28.48 6.21 -34.11
C LEU A 180 -29.66 5.57 -33.37
N ASP A 181 -30.31 4.58 -33.99
CA ASP A 181 -31.45 3.89 -33.38
C ASP A 181 -31.03 3.10 -32.12
N VAL A 182 -29.81 2.56 -32.08
CA VAL A 182 -29.25 1.92 -30.88
C VAL A 182 -28.97 2.95 -29.79
N LEU A 183 -28.30 4.05 -30.11
CA LEU A 183 -27.98 5.13 -29.17
C LEU A 183 -29.23 5.73 -28.55
N LEU A 184 -30.25 6.05 -29.35
CA LEU A 184 -31.53 6.57 -28.87
C LEU A 184 -32.27 5.59 -27.95
N ARG A 185 -32.24 4.29 -28.28
CA ARG A 185 -32.82 3.27 -27.40
C ARG A 185 -32.09 3.17 -26.06
N ARG A 186 -30.75 3.19 -26.07
CA ARG A 186 -29.93 3.17 -24.84
C ARG A 186 -30.16 4.41 -24.00
N ARG A 187 -30.13 5.61 -24.60
CA ARG A 187 -30.49 6.88 -23.96
C ARG A 187 -31.84 6.79 -23.27
N ASN A 188 -32.89 6.40 -24.00
CA ASN A 188 -34.25 6.38 -23.45
C ASN A 188 -34.37 5.39 -22.28
N LYS A 189 -33.72 4.23 -22.38
CA LYS A 189 -33.66 3.25 -21.30
C LYS A 189 -32.94 3.82 -20.06
N GLU A 190 -31.83 4.51 -20.27
CA GLU A 190 -31.04 5.08 -19.18
C GLU A 190 -31.76 6.26 -18.51
N VAL A 191 -32.28 7.22 -19.27
CA VAL A 191 -33.08 8.35 -18.77
C VAL A 191 -34.27 7.84 -17.96
N LYS A 192 -35.00 6.83 -18.49
CA LYS A 192 -36.11 6.20 -17.77
C LYS A 192 -35.66 5.62 -16.43
N ARG A 193 -34.56 4.87 -16.41
CA ARG A 193 -33.96 4.30 -15.18
C ARG A 193 -33.63 5.40 -14.16
N CYS A 194 -33.05 6.51 -14.59
CA CYS A 194 -32.67 7.61 -13.70
C CYS A 194 -33.88 8.33 -13.11
N LEU A 195 -34.90 8.60 -13.92
CA LEU A 195 -36.12 9.28 -13.51
C LEU A 195 -37.01 8.41 -12.62
N GLU A 196 -37.08 7.10 -12.83
CA GLU A 196 -37.90 6.19 -12.02
C GLU A 196 -37.28 5.83 -10.66
N SER A 197 -35.95 5.91 -10.50
CA SER A 197 -35.26 5.55 -9.26
C SER A 197 -35.53 6.54 -8.12
N PHE A 198 -35.68 7.83 -8.42
CA PHE A 198 -35.82 8.95 -7.46
C PHE A 198 -34.86 8.94 -6.24
N SER A 199 -33.73 8.25 -6.34
CA SER A 199 -32.76 8.14 -5.25
C SER A 199 -31.82 9.34 -5.21
N GLU A 200 -31.18 9.58 -4.06
CA GLU A 200 -30.12 10.59 -3.92
C GLU A 200 -28.99 10.35 -4.93
N GLY A 201 -28.58 9.09 -5.11
CA GLY A 201 -27.53 8.69 -6.04
C GLY A 201 -27.92 8.94 -7.50
N SER A 202 -29.18 8.66 -7.89
CA SER A 202 -29.64 8.95 -9.26
C SER A 202 -29.74 10.45 -9.53
N ARG A 203 -30.07 11.28 -8.53
CA ARG A 203 -30.05 12.75 -8.64
C ARG A 203 -28.62 13.30 -8.73
N ALA A 204 -27.68 12.75 -7.96
CA ALA A 204 -26.26 13.08 -8.06
C ALA A 204 -25.71 12.75 -9.45
N TYR A 205 -26.07 11.57 -9.98
CA TYR A 205 -25.75 11.16 -11.35
C TYR A 205 -26.29 12.14 -12.39
N LEU A 206 -27.59 12.43 -12.37
CA LEU A 206 -28.20 13.38 -13.31
C LEU A 206 -27.59 14.78 -13.22
N SER A 207 -27.17 15.21 -12.04
CA SER A 207 -26.49 16.50 -11.86
C SER A 207 -25.08 16.50 -12.46
N TYR A 208 -24.35 15.40 -12.29
CA TYR A 208 -23.02 15.22 -12.84
C TYR A 208 -22.99 15.19 -14.37
N ILE A 209 -24.04 14.67 -15.01
CA ILE A 209 -24.18 14.61 -16.49
C ILE A 209 -25.16 15.65 -17.05
N SER A 210 -25.45 16.71 -16.29
CA SER A 210 -26.54 17.66 -16.56
C SER A 210 -26.47 18.31 -17.94
N GLU A 211 -25.27 18.45 -18.50
CA GLU A 211 -25.07 18.99 -19.84
C GLU A 211 -25.67 18.11 -20.96
N GLY A 212 -25.82 16.80 -20.72
CA GLY A 212 -26.37 15.84 -21.67
C GLY A 212 -27.89 15.67 -21.62
N MET A 213 -28.57 16.30 -20.66
CA MET A 213 -30.03 16.13 -20.50
C MET A 213 -30.85 17.11 -21.36
N GLY A 214 -30.21 18.12 -21.94
CA GLY A 214 -30.86 19.10 -22.81
C GLY A 214 -32.08 19.75 -22.15
N LYS A 215 -33.20 19.80 -22.87
CA LYS A 215 -34.46 20.39 -22.38
C LYS A 215 -35.13 19.63 -21.24
N LEU A 216 -34.71 18.40 -20.97
CA LEU A 216 -35.27 17.58 -19.88
C LEU A 216 -34.64 17.91 -18.53
N GLN A 217 -33.61 18.78 -18.50
CA GLN A 217 -32.86 19.06 -17.29
C GLN A 217 -33.65 19.91 -16.30
N ASP A 218 -33.73 19.43 -15.05
CA ASP A 218 -34.16 20.21 -13.90
C ASP A 218 -32.95 20.94 -13.30
N TRP A 219 -32.83 22.23 -13.58
CA TRP A 219 -31.73 23.06 -13.10
C TRP A 219 -31.86 23.48 -11.63
N GLU A 220 -33.08 23.48 -11.07
CA GLU A 220 -33.29 23.73 -9.63
C GLU A 220 -32.80 22.55 -8.79
N MET A 221 -32.86 21.33 -9.34
CA MET A 221 -32.25 20.15 -8.75
C MET A 221 -30.72 20.19 -8.87
N VAL A 222 -30.18 20.50 -10.06
CA VAL A 222 -28.72 20.53 -10.31
C VAL A 222 -27.98 21.48 -9.37
N ILE A 223 -28.53 22.67 -9.13
CA ILE A 223 -27.85 23.69 -8.31
C ILE A 223 -27.68 23.25 -6.85
N LYS A 224 -28.44 22.24 -6.38
CA LYS A 224 -28.28 21.65 -5.04
C LYS A 224 -26.99 20.84 -4.90
N TYR A 225 -26.40 20.42 -6.02
CA TYR A 225 -25.11 19.70 -6.08
C TYR A 225 -23.93 20.64 -6.39
N LYS A 226 -24.15 21.97 -6.28
CA LYS A 226 -23.09 22.96 -6.40
C LYS A 226 -22.21 22.93 -5.14
N ARG A 227 -20.90 22.91 -5.36
CA ARG A 227 -19.85 22.97 -4.34
C ARG A 227 -19.58 24.41 -3.88
N LYS A 228 -18.83 24.57 -2.79
CA LYS A 228 -18.43 25.88 -2.25
C LYS A 228 -17.60 26.71 -3.24
N ASP A 229 -16.81 26.05 -4.09
CA ASP A 229 -16.02 26.68 -5.14
C ASP A 229 -16.86 27.17 -6.34
N GLY A 230 -18.13 26.77 -6.42
CA GLY A 230 -19.07 27.12 -7.49
C GLY A 230 -19.22 26.07 -8.58
N SER A 231 -18.45 24.98 -8.54
CA SER A 231 -18.58 23.86 -9.47
C SER A 231 -19.85 23.05 -9.23
N ILE A 232 -20.38 22.44 -10.29
CA ILE A 232 -21.35 21.36 -10.19
C ILE A 232 -20.58 20.04 -10.17
N CYS A 233 -20.59 19.33 -9.03
CA CYS A 233 -19.93 18.04 -8.87
C CYS A 233 -18.45 18.00 -9.34
N ASN A 234 -17.68 19.09 -9.14
CA ASN A 234 -16.30 19.24 -9.62
C ASN A 234 -16.13 19.08 -11.15
N SER A 235 -17.20 19.17 -11.94
CA SER A 235 -17.15 18.98 -13.39
C SER A 235 -17.22 20.31 -14.14
N PRO A 236 -16.19 20.65 -14.95
CA PRO A 236 -16.23 21.86 -15.76
C PRO A 236 -17.35 21.85 -16.82
N SER A 237 -17.63 20.73 -17.50
CA SER A 237 -18.73 20.69 -18.48
C SER A 237 -20.11 20.91 -17.86
N ALA A 238 -20.42 20.25 -16.73
CA ALA A 238 -21.69 20.45 -16.03
C ALA A 238 -21.83 21.88 -15.51
N THR A 239 -20.73 22.45 -15.02
CA THR A 239 -20.68 23.85 -14.56
C THR A 239 -20.85 24.84 -15.70
N ALA A 240 -20.26 24.58 -16.87
CA ALA A 240 -20.43 25.40 -18.07
C ALA A 240 -21.87 25.36 -18.61
N ALA A 241 -22.51 24.19 -18.57
CA ALA A 241 -23.91 24.05 -18.94
C ALA A 241 -24.84 24.78 -17.96
N ALA A 242 -24.60 24.66 -16.65
CA ALA A 242 -25.32 25.43 -15.64
C ALA A 242 -25.13 26.94 -15.81
N LEU A 243 -23.91 27.39 -16.10
CA LEU A 243 -23.60 28.79 -16.37
C LEU A 243 -24.36 29.31 -17.60
N SER A 244 -24.44 28.51 -18.67
CA SER A 244 -25.12 28.90 -19.90
C SER A 244 -26.64 29.04 -19.72
N ASN A 245 -27.24 28.20 -18.87
CA ASN A 245 -28.69 28.18 -18.66
C ASN A 245 -29.16 29.09 -17.52
N LEU A 246 -28.38 29.20 -16.43
CA LEU A 246 -28.77 29.91 -15.22
C LEU A 246 -28.06 31.26 -15.04
N GLN A 247 -26.98 31.53 -15.79
CA GLN A 247 -26.09 32.68 -15.60
C GLN A 247 -25.59 32.82 -14.15
N ASN A 248 -25.37 31.69 -13.47
CA ASN A 248 -25.00 31.65 -12.06
C ASN A 248 -23.59 32.20 -11.84
N SER A 249 -23.46 33.21 -10.98
CA SER A 249 -22.18 33.88 -10.71
C SER A 249 -21.12 32.99 -10.03
N ASP A 250 -21.53 31.98 -9.26
CA ASP A 250 -20.57 31.04 -8.65
C ASP A 250 -19.99 30.09 -9.69
N CYS A 251 -20.81 29.58 -10.61
CA CYS A 251 -20.34 28.76 -11.72
C CYS A 251 -19.36 29.55 -12.61
N LEU A 252 -19.64 30.84 -12.84
CA LEU A 252 -18.71 31.73 -13.54
C LEU A 252 -17.39 31.89 -12.79
N ARG A 253 -17.45 32.11 -11.47
CA ARG A 253 -16.27 32.25 -10.61
C ARG A 253 -15.39 31.00 -10.68
N TYR A 254 -15.98 29.81 -10.62
CA TYR A 254 -15.26 28.54 -10.75
C TYR A 254 -14.52 28.43 -12.09
N ILE A 255 -15.20 28.64 -13.22
CA ILE A 255 -14.58 28.52 -14.55
C ILE A 255 -13.47 29.57 -14.76
N ASN A 256 -13.68 30.81 -14.30
CA ASN A 256 -12.63 31.84 -14.34
C ASN A 256 -11.41 31.43 -13.53
N ALA A 257 -11.59 30.99 -12.28
CA ALA A 257 -10.48 30.57 -11.42
C ALA A 257 -9.72 29.38 -12.03
N LEU A 258 -10.44 28.45 -12.68
CA LEU A 258 -9.85 27.31 -13.37
C LEU A 258 -8.97 27.73 -14.55
N LEU A 259 -9.46 28.65 -15.39
CA LEU A 259 -8.71 29.16 -16.55
C LEU A 259 -7.56 30.09 -16.14
N GLU A 260 -7.71 30.85 -15.06
CA GLU A 260 -6.59 31.62 -14.48
C GLU A 260 -5.44 30.69 -14.04
N LYS A 261 -5.76 29.49 -13.54
CA LYS A 261 -4.76 28.52 -13.08
C LYS A 261 -4.16 27.67 -14.21
N LEU A 262 -4.98 27.25 -15.18
CA LEU A 262 -4.63 26.23 -16.18
C LEU A 262 -4.42 26.81 -17.59
N GLY A 263 -4.82 28.05 -17.84
CA GLY A 263 -4.63 28.75 -19.10
C GLY A 263 -5.86 28.68 -20.00
N ASP A 264 -5.73 27.99 -21.13
CA ASP A 264 -6.67 28.01 -22.25
C ASP A 264 -7.57 26.77 -22.33
N ALA A 265 -7.46 25.84 -21.38
CA ALA A 265 -8.26 24.62 -21.36
C ALA A 265 -8.49 24.08 -19.93
N VAL A 266 -9.40 23.12 -19.81
CA VAL A 266 -9.86 22.58 -18.52
C VAL A 266 -9.75 21.05 -18.48
N PRO A 267 -9.55 20.44 -17.29
CA PRO A 267 -9.51 18.99 -17.10
C PRO A 267 -10.93 18.40 -17.05
N ALA A 268 -11.03 17.08 -16.92
CA ALA A 268 -12.32 16.39 -16.77
C ALA A 268 -12.97 16.59 -15.38
N VAL A 269 -12.15 16.92 -14.38
CA VAL A 269 -12.56 17.09 -12.98
C VAL A 269 -11.57 17.99 -12.26
N TYR A 270 -12.08 18.89 -11.41
CA TYR A 270 -11.27 19.80 -10.60
C TYR A 270 -12.10 20.44 -9.45
N PRO A 271 -11.57 20.65 -8.23
CA PRO A 271 -10.21 20.36 -7.76
C PRO A 271 -9.94 18.86 -7.53
N LEU A 272 -8.66 18.49 -7.41
CA LEU A 272 -8.19 17.13 -7.11
C LEU A 272 -6.86 17.13 -6.32
N GLU A 273 -6.42 18.26 -5.81
CA GLU A 273 -5.13 18.45 -5.14
C GLU A 273 -4.91 17.48 -3.97
N ILE A 274 -5.87 17.40 -3.05
CA ILE A 274 -5.77 16.55 -1.86
C ILE A 274 -5.79 15.08 -2.26
N TYR A 275 -6.74 14.71 -3.11
CA TYR A 275 -6.87 13.32 -3.56
C TYR A 275 -5.61 12.85 -4.30
N SER A 276 -5.06 13.70 -5.16
CA SER A 276 -3.83 13.39 -5.90
C SER A 276 -2.61 13.29 -5.00
N CYS A 277 -2.50 14.15 -4.00
CA CYS A 277 -1.43 14.09 -3.01
C CYS A 277 -1.49 12.77 -2.21
N LEU A 278 -2.68 12.37 -1.77
CA LEU A 278 -2.92 11.08 -1.11
C LEU A 278 -2.54 9.91 -2.02
N GLN A 279 -2.90 9.96 -3.31
CA GLN A 279 -2.50 8.93 -4.28
C GLN A 279 -0.99 8.86 -4.48
N LEU A 280 -0.28 9.99 -4.46
CA LEU A 280 1.18 10.01 -4.55
C LEU A 280 1.80 9.33 -3.33
N ILE A 281 1.36 9.69 -2.13
CA ILE A 281 1.82 9.09 -0.87
C ILE A 281 1.57 7.57 -0.89
N ASP A 282 0.35 7.16 -1.23
CA ASP A 282 -0.04 5.75 -1.32
C ASP A 282 0.82 4.97 -2.33
N ASN A 283 1.13 5.58 -3.48
CA ASN A 283 2.03 4.99 -4.48
C ASN A 283 3.47 4.85 -3.96
N LEU A 284 4.01 5.87 -3.28
CA LEU A 284 5.37 5.82 -2.73
C LEU A 284 5.51 4.76 -1.64
N GLU A 285 4.47 4.60 -0.81
CA GLU A 285 4.40 3.55 0.21
C GLU A 285 4.30 2.18 -0.43
N LYS A 286 3.34 1.98 -1.33
CA LYS A 286 3.14 0.74 -2.08
C LYS A 286 4.36 0.29 -2.86
N LEU A 287 5.18 1.22 -3.35
CA LEU A 287 6.41 0.92 -4.09
C LEU A 287 7.64 0.78 -3.17
N GLY A 288 7.51 0.99 -1.86
CA GLY A 288 8.60 0.87 -0.89
C GLY A 288 9.65 1.98 -0.94
N ILE A 289 9.39 3.09 -1.65
CA ILE A 289 10.34 4.20 -1.85
C ILE A 289 10.03 5.44 -1.00
N HIS A 290 8.93 5.42 -0.23
CA HIS A 290 8.52 6.50 0.69
C HIS A 290 9.64 6.95 1.66
N ARG A 291 10.59 6.08 2.03
CA ARG A 291 11.73 6.41 2.90
C ARG A 291 12.66 7.50 2.35
N HIS A 292 12.61 7.76 1.04
CA HIS A 292 13.37 8.84 0.39
C HIS A 292 12.67 10.20 0.42
N PHE A 293 11.42 10.23 0.89
CA PHE A 293 10.51 11.37 0.81
C PHE A 293 9.81 11.66 2.16
N GLN A 294 10.45 11.33 3.28
CA GLN A 294 9.82 11.42 4.61
C GLN A 294 9.45 12.86 4.98
N ASP A 295 10.27 13.84 4.59
CA ASP A 295 10.02 15.25 4.89
C ASP A 295 8.83 15.78 4.06
N GLU A 296 8.79 15.43 2.77
CA GLU A 296 7.71 15.81 1.84
C GLU A 296 6.38 15.16 2.25
N ILE A 297 6.40 13.86 2.56
CA ILE A 297 5.23 13.14 3.08
C ILE A 297 4.77 13.74 4.41
N GLY A 298 5.70 14.01 5.33
CA GLY A 298 5.38 14.62 6.61
C GLY A 298 4.69 15.98 6.47
N SER A 299 5.23 16.86 5.62
CA SER A 299 4.63 18.17 5.34
C SER A 299 3.24 18.05 4.72
N ALA A 300 3.10 17.19 3.70
CA ALA A 300 1.82 16.97 3.03
C ALA A 300 0.74 16.46 3.99
N LEU A 301 1.07 15.50 4.85
CA LEU A 301 0.12 14.95 5.81
C LEU A 301 -0.30 15.97 6.88
N VAL A 302 0.57 16.89 7.29
CA VAL A 302 0.20 17.99 8.18
C VAL A 302 -0.88 18.86 7.54
N ASP A 303 -0.73 19.20 6.26
CA ASP A 303 -1.69 20.03 5.56
C ASP A 303 -3.01 19.30 5.28
N ILE A 304 -2.94 18.03 4.88
CA ILE A 304 -4.13 17.18 4.71
C ILE A 304 -4.86 17.01 6.06
N TYR A 305 -4.14 16.87 7.17
CA TYR A 305 -4.76 16.80 8.49
C TYR A 305 -5.46 18.10 8.88
N LYS A 306 -4.90 19.28 8.55
CA LYS A 306 -5.60 20.55 8.73
C LYS A 306 -6.88 20.60 7.90
N CYS A 307 -6.82 20.17 6.64
CA CYS A 307 -8.00 20.07 5.77
C CYS A 307 -9.06 19.14 6.35
N TRP A 308 -8.65 17.99 6.89
CA TRP A 308 -9.53 17.06 7.59
C TRP A 308 -10.22 17.74 8.79
N MET A 309 -9.45 18.41 9.65
CA MET A 309 -9.97 19.08 10.85
C MET A 309 -10.91 20.25 10.52
N ASN A 310 -10.70 20.92 9.40
CA ASN A 310 -11.54 22.01 8.92
C ASN A 310 -12.81 21.54 8.19
N GLY A 311 -12.98 20.24 7.97
CA GLY A 311 -14.12 19.72 7.20
C GLY A 311 -14.07 20.13 5.73
N GLU A 312 -12.87 20.16 5.12
CA GLU A 312 -12.69 20.62 3.74
C GLU A 312 -13.50 19.79 2.75
N GLU A 313 -14.20 20.48 1.86
CA GLU A 313 -15.22 19.86 1.02
C GLU A 313 -14.63 18.79 0.09
N GLU A 314 -13.43 19.03 -0.43
CA GLU A 314 -12.72 18.08 -1.31
C GLU A 314 -12.50 16.71 -0.64
N ILE A 315 -12.29 16.66 0.68
CA ILE A 315 -12.14 15.40 1.42
C ILE A 315 -13.51 14.77 1.65
N PHE A 316 -14.47 15.52 2.19
CA PHE A 316 -15.71 14.94 2.75
C PHE A 316 -16.80 14.67 1.72
N GLN A 317 -16.67 15.20 0.51
CA GLN A 317 -17.67 15.05 -0.54
C GLN A 317 -17.29 14.07 -1.66
N ASP A 318 -16.08 13.52 -1.62
CA ASP A 318 -15.62 12.43 -2.49
C ASP A 318 -15.32 11.20 -1.61
N VAL A 319 -16.02 10.10 -1.89
CA VAL A 319 -16.00 8.92 -1.00
C VAL A 319 -14.62 8.27 -0.98
N ALA A 320 -13.95 8.20 -2.14
CA ALA A 320 -12.63 7.61 -2.26
C ALA A 320 -11.57 8.47 -1.56
N CYS A 321 -11.67 9.80 -1.69
CA CYS A 321 -10.79 10.75 -1.02
C CYS A 321 -10.96 10.68 0.49
N LEU A 322 -12.20 10.65 0.99
CA LEU A 322 -12.46 10.52 2.43
C LEU A 322 -11.85 9.23 3.00
N ALA A 323 -12.12 8.09 2.35
CA ALA A 323 -11.63 6.79 2.79
C ALA A 323 -10.09 6.72 2.78
N MET A 324 -9.46 7.25 1.73
CA MET A 324 -8.01 7.29 1.61
C MET A 324 -7.36 8.25 2.61
N ALA A 325 -7.91 9.45 2.78
CA ALA A 325 -7.46 10.42 3.78
C ALA A 325 -7.53 9.80 5.17
N PHE A 326 -8.67 9.18 5.52
CA PHE A 326 -8.83 8.47 6.78
C PHE A 326 -7.76 7.39 6.98
N ARG A 327 -7.57 6.50 6.00
CA ARG A 327 -6.63 5.39 6.10
C ARG A 327 -5.20 5.87 6.28
N ILE A 328 -4.77 6.82 5.45
CA ILE A 328 -3.38 7.33 5.44
C ILE A 328 -3.13 8.18 6.69
N LEU A 329 -4.03 9.10 7.05
CA LEU A 329 -3.87 9.88 8.29
C LEU A 329 -3.79 8.95 9.51
N ARG A 330 -4.68 7.95 9.60
CA ARG A 330 -4.67 6.99 10.71
C ARG A 330 -3.39 6.15 10.73
N SER A 331 -2.90 5.66 9.58
CA SER A 331 -1.65 4.86 9.53
C SER A 331 -0.40 5.65 9.91
N HIS A 332 -0.44 6.97 9.73
CA HIS A 332 0.61 7.89 10.16
C HIS A 332 0.46 8.38 11.60
N GLY A 333 -0.58 7.96 12.32
CA GLY A 333 -0.79 8.27 13.74
C GLY A 333 -1.58 9.55 14.00
N TYR A 334 -2.23 10.12 12.99
CA TYR A 334 -3.14 11.24 13.18
C TYR A 334 -4.47 10.77 13.78
N GLY A 335 -5.00 11.55 14.73
CA GLY A 335 -6.30 11.30 15.35
C GLY A 335 -7.45 11.64 14.42
N VAL A 336 -7.90 10.65 13.65
CA VAL A 336 -9.08 10.75 12.80
C VAL A 336 -10.15 9.75 13.27
N SER A 337 -11.40 10.22 13.46
CA SER A 337 -12.52 9.36 13.88
C SER A 337 -13.08 8.57 12.70
N SER A 338 -13.47 7.32 12.94
CA SER A 338 -14.20 6.49 11.97
C SER A 338 -15.64 6.95 11.78
N ASP A 339 -16.17 7.81 12.66
CA ASP A 339 -17.50 8.41 12.52
C ASP A 339 -17.67 9.18 11.20
N ALA A 340 -16.58 9.70 10.64
CA ALA A 340 -16.58 10.31 9.31
C ALA A 340 -17.06 9.35 8.21
N LEU A 341 -16.87 8.03 8.40
CA LEU A 341 -17.29 6.97 7.48
C LEU A 341 -18.64 6.35 7.87
N SER A 342 -19.32 6.85 8.92
CA SER A 342 -20.57 6.27 9.44
C SER A 342 -21.68 6.18 8.39
N GLN A 343 -21.77 7.17 7.50
CA GLN A 343 -22.73 7.18 6.40
C GLN A 343 -22.51 6.04 5.38
N PHE A 344 -21.33 5.42 5.37
CA PHE A 344 -20.96 4.31 4.48
C PHE A 344 -20.84 2.98 5.21
N ALA A 345 -21.16 2.93 6.51
CA ALA A 345 -21.10 1.71 7.31
C ALA A 345 -21.94 0.57 6.72
N GLU A 346 -22.97 0.91 5.94
CA GLU A 346 -23.82 -0.04 5.22
C GLU A 346 -23.93 0.36 3.75
N GLU A 347 -24.09 -0.64 2.88
CA GLU A 347 -24.13 -0.45 1.42
C GLU A 347 -25.22 0.53 0.96
N GLY A 348 -26.38 0.54 1.62
CA GLY A 348 -27.46 1.47 1.30
C GLY A 348 -27.08 2.95 1.48
N GLY A 349 -26.12 3.26 2.35
CA GLY A 349 -25.57 4.59 2.51
C GLY A 349 -24.62 4.97 1.35
N PHE A 350 -23.77 4.03 0.92
CA PHE A 350 -22.93 4.21 -0.27
C PHE A 350 -23.75 4.43 -1.54
N CYS A 351 -24.83 3.67 -1.75
CA CYS A 351 -25.74 3.81 -2.90
C CYS A 351 -26.40 5.19 -3.06
N LYS A 352 -26.31 6.07 -2.05
CA LYS A 352 -26.82 7.46 -2.12
C LYS A 352 -25.83 8.43 -2.78
N THR A 353 -24.59 8.02 -3.04
CA THR A 353 -23.59 8.86 -3.72
C THR A 353 -23.55 8.61 -5.22
N LEU A 354 -22.80 9.45 -5.94
CA LEU A 354 -22.54 9.25 -7.37
C LEU A 354 -21.81 7.93 -7.62
N GLU A 355 -20.75 7.68 -6.85
CA GLU A 355 -19.90 6.49 -6.92
C GLU A 355 -20.70 5.23 -6.59
N GLY A 356 -21.61 5.29 -5.61
CA GLY A 356 -22.49 4.19 -5.28
C GLY A 356 -23.54 3.89 -6.34
N TYR A 357 -24.12 4.92 -6.96
CA TYR A 357 -25.03 4.72 -8.10
C TYR A 357 -24.34 4.08 -9.30
N LEU A 358 -23.06 4.43 -9.52
CA LEU A 358 -22.22 3.86 -10.57
C LEU A 358 -21.61 2.50 -10.21
N MET A 359 -21.74 2.06 -8.95
CA MET A 359 -21.10 0.86 -8.41
C MET A 359 -19.57 0.86 -8.64
N ASP A 360 -18.92 1.98 -8.33
CA ASP A 360 -17.47 2.12 -8.53
C ASP A 360 -16.67 1.20 -7.60
N MET A 361 -16.10 0.15 -8.19
CA MET A 361 -15.33 -0.85 -7.46
C MET A 361 -14.01 -0.30 -6.91
N ARG A 362 -13.46 0.78 -7.47
CA ARG A 362 -12.25 1.43 -6.92
C ARG A 362 -12.56 2.10 -5.59
N THR A 363 -13.69 2.80 -5.50
CA THR A 363 -14.18 3.39 -4.25
C THR A 363 -14.52 2.32 -3.21
N VAL A 364 -15.18 1.23 -3.60
CA VAL A 364 -15.46 0.10 -2.69
C VAL A 364 -14.16 -0.53 -2.18
N LEU A 365 -13.15 -0.69 -3.03
CA LEU A 365 -11.84 -1.19 -2.64
C LEU A 365 -11.14 -0.26 -1.65
N GLU A 366 -11.24 1.05 -1.83
CA GLU A 366 -10.65 2.01 -0.89
C GLU A 366 -11.37 2.02 0.46
N LEU A 367 -12.70 1.93 0.47
CA LEU A 367 -13.48 1.73 1.70
C LEU A 367 -13.11 0.43 2.41
N TYR A 368 -12.89 -0.66 1.67
CA TYR A 368 -12.40 -1.92 2.23
C TYR A 368 -11.02 -1.74 2.88
N ARG A 369 -10.06 -1.06 2.21
CA ARG A 369 -8.74 -0.77 2.77
C ARG A 369 -8.84 0.10 4.03
N ALA A 370 -9.70 1.12 4.03
CA ALA A 370 -9.97 1.96 5.19
C ALA A 370 -10.56 1.16 6.37
N SER A 371 -11.48 0.22 6.08
CA SER A 371 -12.11 -0.65 7.09
C SER A 371 -11.11 -1.55 7.83
N GLN A 372 -9.93 -1.81 7.25
CA GLN A 372 -8.89 -2.61 7.89
C GLN A 372 -8.11 -1.85 8.97
N MET A 373 -8.33 -0.53 9.12
CA MET A 373 -7.70 0.33 10.14
C MET A 373 -8.47 0.34 11.47
N ILE A 374 -8.94 -0.84 11.90
CA ILE A 374 -9.60 -1.04 13.20
C ILE A 374 -8.53 -1.12 14.28
N ILE A 375 -8.46 -0.07 15.12
CA ILE A 375 -7.51 0.04 16.24
C ILE A 375 -8.21 0.11 17.60
N TYR A 376 -9.50 0.45 17.62
CA TYR A 376 -10.34 0.44 18.81
C TYR A 376 -11.20 -0.82 18.83
N GLN A 377 -11.45 -1.39 20.01
CA GLN A 377 -12.27 -2.61 20.14
C GLN A 377 -13.73 -2.35 19.74
N ASP A 378 -14.23 -1.14 19.97
CA ASP A 378 -15.63 -0.76 19.71
C ASP A 378 -15.82 0.03 18.40
N ASP A 379 -14.93 -0.15 17.41
CA ASP A 379 -15.00 0.55 16.12
C ASP A 379 -16.07 -0.07 15.19
N ILE A 380 -17.33 -0.05 15.64
CA ILE A 380 -18.50 -0.69 14.99
C ILE A 380 -18.67 -0.19 13.55
N VAL A 381 -18.36 1.08 13.28
CA VAL A 381 -18.45 1.67 11.94
C VAL A 381 -17.53 0.92 10.98
N LEU A 382 -16.26 0.73 11.35
CA LEU A 382 -15.31 0.02 10.49
C LEU A 382 -15.62 -1.47 10.39
N GLU A 383 -16.14 -2.11 11.44
CA GLU A 383 -16.54 -3.52 11.37
C GLU A 383 -17.70 -3.74 10.40
N LYS A 384 -18.74 -2.89 10.46
CA LYS A 384 -19.84 -2.92 9.48
C LYS A 384 -19.34 -2.64 8.07
N LEU A 385 -18.50 -1.61 7.90
CA LEU A 385 -17.89 -1.24 6.62
C LEU A 385 -17.08 -2.41 6.04
N HIS A 386 -16.28 -3.08 6.87
CA HIS A 386 -15.47 -4.23 6.47
C HIS A 386 -16.33 -5.37 5.95
N ASN A 387 -17.43 -5.67 6.63
CA ASN A 387 -18.30 -6.80 6.30
C ASN A 387 -18.92 -6.65 4.90
N TRP A 388 -19.60 -5.54 4.63
CA TRP A 388 -20.29 -5.40 3.33
C TRP A 388 -19.31 -5.17 2.18
N THR A 389 -18.25 -4.40 2.37
CA THR A 389 -17.25 -4.17 1.31
C THR A 389 -16.52 -5.46 0.97
N SER A 390 -16.16 -6.28 1.97
CA SER A 390 -15.56 -7.61 1.75
C SER A 390 -16.48 -8.53 0.94
N CYS A 391 -17.78 -8.57 1.26
CA CYS A 391 -18.76 -9.33 0.49
C CYS A 391 -18.86 -8.84 -0.95
N ARG A 392 -19.00 -7.52 -1.14
CA ARG A 392 -19.14 -6.92 -2.47
C ARG A 392 -17.92 -7.16 -3.36
N LEU A 393 -16.71 -7.04 -2.81
CA LEU A 393 -15.48 -7.32 -3.54
C LEU A 393 -15.41 -8.81 -3.95
N LYS A 394 -15.76 -9.74 -3.06
CA LYS A 394 -15.79 -11.19 -3.36
C LYS A 394 -16.82 -11.53 -4.45
N GLU A 395 -18.00 -10.92 -4.40
CA GLU A 395 -19.04 -11.10 -5.42
C GLU A 395 -18.58 -10.60 -6.79
N ARG A 396 -17.90 -9.46 -6.85
CA ARG A 396 -17.35 -8.93 -8.11
C ARG A 396 -16.25 -9.84 -8.67
N ILE A 397 -15.37 -10.39 -7.83
CA ILE A 397 -14.36 -11.37 -8.25
C ILE A 397 -15.02 -12.62 -8.83
N ALA A 398 -16.02 -13.17 -8.13
CA ALA A 398 -16.71 -14.39 -8.56
C ALA A 398 -17.47 -14.19 -9.89
N ASN A 399 -17.94 -12.99 -10.17
CA ASN A 399 -18.71 -12.64 -11.38
C ASN A 399 -17.88 -11.90 -12.44
N SER A 400 -16.54 -11.97 -12.37
CA SER A 400 -15.69 -11.23 -13.30
C SER A 400 -15.84 -11.72 -14.75
N PRO A 401 -15.90 -10.81 -15.73
CA PRO A 401 -16.04 -11.18 -17.13
C PRO A 401 -14.80 -11.95 -17.62
N LEU A 402 -15.02 -12.98 -18.44
CA LEU A 402 -13.97 -13.84 -19.01
C LEU A 402 -12.95 -13.06 -19.86
N HIS A 403 -13.31 -11.88 -20.35
CA HIS A 403 -12.51 -11.02 -21.23
C HIS A 403 -12.34 -9.61 -20.64
N ALA A 404 -11.84 -9.49 -19.41
CA ALA A 404 -11.44 -8.21 -18.85
C ALA A 404 -10.25 -7.60 -19.64
N ASP A 405 -10.33 -6.31 -19.97
CA ASP A 405 -9.22 -5.57 -20.57
C ASP A 405 -8.10 -5.26 -19.56
N ARG A 406 -7.08 -4.50 -19.97
CA ARG A 406 -5.92 -4.19 -19.13
C ARG A 406 -6.28 -3.37 -17.87
N LEU A 407 -7.21 -2.41 -17.98
CA LEU A 407 -7.59 -1.53 -16.88
C LEU A 407 -8.44 -2.29 -15.86
N GLU A 408 -9.40 -3.08 -16.34
CA GLU A 408 -10.24 -3.93 -15.50
C GLU A 408 -9.42 -5.04 -14.82
N LYS A 409 -8.48 -5.67 -15.55
CA LYS A 409 -7.55 -6.66 -14.97
C LYS A 409 -6.74 -6.08 -13.82
N HIS A 410 -6.30 -4.84 -13.93
CA HIS A 410 -5.51 -4.22 -12.86
C HIS A 410 -6.34 -4.00 -11.60
N VAL A 411 -7.56 -3.45 -11.72
CA VAL A 411 -8.47 -3.30 -10.57
C VAL A 411 -8.81 -4.66 -9.96
N GLN A 412 -9.09 -5.64 -10.81
CA GLN A 412 -9.39 -7.00 -10.40
C GLN A 412 -8.23 -7.63 -9.61
N GLN A 413 -7.00 -7.48 -10.11
CA GLN A 413 -5.79 -7.92 -9.40
C GLN A 413 -5.60 -7.21 -8.06
N GLU A 414 -5.81 -5.89 -8.00
CA GLU A 414 -5.74 -5.16 -6.73
C GLU A 414 -6.77 -5.66 -5.70
N MET A 415 -7.98 -5.98 -6.16
CA MET A 415 -9.04 -6.53 -5.32
C MET A 415 -8.70 -7.93 -4.80
N ASP A 416 -8.23 -8.82 -5.69
CA ASP A 416 -7.79 -10.17 -5.33
C ASP A 416 -6.67 -10.12 -4.29
N LEU A 417 -5.69 -9.24 -4.48
CA LEU A 417 -4.58 -9.06 -3.54
C LEU A 417 -5.05 -8.49 -2.20
N ALA A 418 -5.92 -7.48 -2.19
CA ALA A 418 -6.43 -6.87 -0.96
C ALA A 418 -7.25 -7.85 -0.12
N LEU A 419 -8.05 -8.71 -0.75
CA LEU A 419 -8.85 -9.73 -0.06
C LEU A 419 -8.02 -10.93 0.39
N LYS A 420 -7.00 -11.32 -0.40
CA LYS A 420 -6.13 -12.45 -0.07
C LYS A 420 -5.21 -12.13 1.11
N PHE A 421 -4.75 -10.89 1.21
CA PHE A 421 -3.78 -10.50 2.22
C PHE A 421 -4.30 -9.33 3.08
N SER A 422 -4.65 -9.62 4.33
CA SER A 422 -5.07 -8.58 5.29
C SER A 422 -3.92 -7.61 5.60
N ASN A 423 -4.23 -6.36 5.97
CA ASN A 423 -3.22 -5.34 6.28
C ASN A 423 -2.19 -5.77 7.34
N HIS A 424 -2.59 -6.62 8.29
CA HIS A 424 -1.69 -7.13 9.33
C HIS A 424 -0.94 -8.42 8.94
N ALA A 425 -1.32 -9.05 7.83
CA ALA A 425 -0.69 -10.27 7.31
C ALA A 425 0.35 -9.99 6.22
N ASN A 426 0.48 -8.73 5.83
CA ASN A 426 1.35 -8.31 4.75
C ASN A 426 2.70 -7.83 5.27
N LEU A 427 3.75 -8.60 4.99
CA LEU A 427 5.11 -8.06 5.08
C LEU A 427 5.31 -7.04 3.98
N GLU A 428 5.66 -5.83 4.40
CA GLU A 428 5.78 -4.64 3.56
C GLU A 428 6.59 -4.91 2.28
N GLN A 429 7.72 -5.61 2.40
CA GLN A 429 8.58 -5.91 1.25
C GLN A 429 7.93 -6.79 0.17
N PHE A 430 7.03 -7.72 0.54
CA PHE A 430 6.31 -8.52 -0.45
C PHE A 430 5.21 -7.73 -1.14
N VAL A 431 4.53 -6.85 -0.38
CA VAL A 431 3.60 -5.89 -0.97
C VAL A 431 4.33 -4.99 -1.94
N ASN A 432 5.48 -4.45 -1.54
CA ASN A 432 6.32 -3.59 -2.37
C ASN A 432 6.75 -4.31 -3.65
N ARG A 433 7.29 -5.53 -3.54
CA ARG A 433 7.68 -6.33 -4.71
C ARG A 433 6.50 -6.53 -5.68
N ARG A 434 5.35 -7.01 -5.19
CA ARG A 434 4.17 -7.26 -6.03
C ARG A 434 3.65 -5.98 -6.69
N ASN A 435 3.63 -4.87 -5.94
CA ASN A 435 3.20 -3.59 -6.47
C ASN A 435 4.17 -3.07 -7.54
N ILE A 436 5.48 -3.29 -7.41
CA ILE A 436 6.46 -2.98 -8.45
C ILE A 436 6.20 -3.84 -9.69
N GLU A 437 6.01 -5.16 -9.52
CA GLU A 437 5.79 -6.10 -10.63
C GLU A 437 4.48 -5.84 -11.39
N HIS A 438 3.46 -5.29 -10.72
CA HIS A 438 2.12 -5.04 -11.28
C HIS A 438 1.74 -3.55 -11.37
N TYR A 439 2.72 -2.64 -11.26
CA TYR A 439 2.45 -1.21 -11.25
C TYR A 439 1.81 -0.73 -12.55
N ASN A 440 0.69 -0.03 -12.46
CA ASN A 440 0.05 0.55 -13.63
C ASN A 440 0.64 1.93 -13.96
N THR A 441 1.47 1.98 -15.01
CA THR A 441 2.07 3.24 -15.50
C THR A 441 1.18 4.05 -16.44
N ASP A 442 0.04 3.50 -16.89
CA ASP A 442 -0.89 4.21 -17.77
C ASP A 442 -1.77 5.17 -16.97
N ASN A 443 -2.06 4.83 -15.70
CA ASN A 443 -2.83 5.61 -14.71
C ASN A 443 -4.09 6.31 -15.26
N THR A 444 -4.67 5.75 -16.33
CA THR A 444 -5.85 6.29 -17.00
C THR A 444 -7.07 6.09 -16.12
N ARG A 445 -7.83 7.17 -15.95
CA ARG A 445 -9.12 7.20 -15.26
C ARG A 445 -10.20 7.55 -16.24
N ILE A 446 -11.34 6.89 -16.12
CA ILE A 446 -12.46 7.02 -17.05
C ILE A 446 -13.62 7.66 -16.28
N LEU A 447 -13.96 8.90 -16.64
CA LEU A 447 -15.14 9.62 -16.13
C LEU A 447 -16.09 9.89 -17.30
N LYS A 448 -16.53 11.14 -17.51
CA LYS A 448 -17.22 11.57 -18.74
C LYS A 448 -16.29 11.63 -19.94
N SER A 449 -15.03 11.97 -19.67
CA SER A 449 -13.88 11.78 -20.56
C SER A 449 -12.77 11.07 -19.80
N ALA A 450 -11.86 10.46 -20.55
CA ALA A 450 -10.68 9.83 -19.97
C ALA A 450 -9.64 10.90 -19.61
N PHE A 451 -8.96 10.73 -18.47
CA PHE A 451 -7.87 11.60 -18.05
C PHE A 451 -6.73 10.80 -17.42
N ARG A 452 -5.55 11.41 -17.38
CA ARG A 452 -4.34 10.86 -16.74
C ARG A 452 -3.69 11.90 -15.85
N TYR A 453 -3.02 11.43 -14.81
CA TYR A 453 -2.01 12.23 -14.13
C TYR A 453 -0.71 12.11 -14.93
N THR A 454 -0.13 13.23 -15.35
CA THR A 454 1.11 13.19 -16.15
C THR A 454 2.34 12.99 -15.27
N ASN A 455 2.26 13.36 -13.99
CA ASN A 455 3.37 13.29 -13.04
C ASN A 455 3.14 12.33 -11.85
N ILE A 456 1.99 11.66 -11.78
CA ILE A 456 1.70 10.58 -10.82
C ILE A 456 1.43 9.29 -11.60
N GLY A 457 1.94 8.14 -11.15
CA GLY A 457 1.66 6.88 -11.85
C GLY A 457 2.51 6.69 -13.11
N ASN A 458 3.77 7.10 -13.10
CA ASN A 458 4.63 7.09 -14.28
C ASN A 458 5.80 6.09 -14.19
N LYS A 459 6.50 5.90 -15.30
CA LYS A 459 7.68 5.01 -15.39
C LYS A 459 8.84 5.45 -14.50
N VAL A 460 8.93 6.73 -14.12
CA VAL A 460 9.99 7.24 -13.23
C VAL A 460 9.87 6.63 -11.84
N LEU A 461 8.65 6.62 -11.27
CA LEU A 461 8.36 5.98 -9.99
C LEU A 461 8.69 4.48 -10.01
N LEU A 462 8.24 3.79 -11.06
CA LEU A 462 8.44 2.35 -11.22
C LEU A 462 9.93 1.98 -11.32
N ASN A 463 10.68 2.71 -12.15
CA ASN A 463 12.11 2.48 -12.33
C ASN A 463 12.89 2.76 -11.04
N LEU A 464 12.57 3.85 -10.34
CA LEU A 464 13.19 4.17 -9.05
C LEU A 464 12.95 3.06 -8.03
N ALA A 465 11.73 2.54 -7.93
CA ALA A 465 11.37 1.46 -7.02
C ALA A 465 12.10 0.15 -7.32
N LYS A 466 12.16 -0.24 -8.61
CA LYS A 466 12.95 -1.41 -9.04
C LYS A 466 14.42 -1.27 -8.67
N GLU A 467 15.03 -0.13 -8.98
CA GLU A 467 16.45 0.11 -8.70
C GLU A 467 16.73 0.11 -7.19
N ASP A 468 15.88 0.76 -6.41
CA ASP A 468 16.00 0.81 -4.96
C ASP A 468 15.86 -0.59 -4.33
N PHE A 469 14.87 -1.38 -4.74
CA PHE A 469 14.68 -2.75 -4.27
C PHE A 469 15.90 -3.63 -4.58
N ASN A 470 16.37 -3.62 -5.83
CA ASN A 470 17.51 -4.45 -6.25
C ASN A 470 18.83 -4.02 -5.56
N LYS A 471 19.02 -2.72 -5.30
CA LYS A 471 20.16 -2.21 -4.52
C LYS A 471 20.12 -2.72 -3.08
N SER A 472 18.97 -2.64 -2.42
CA SER A 472 18.80 -3.18 -1.06
C SER A 472 19.02 -4.70 -1.03
N GLN A 473 18.48 -5.44 -2.00
CA GLN A 473 18.67 -6.88 -2.11
C GLN A 473 20.16 -7.27 -2.26
N ALA A 474 20.94 -6.53 -3.05
CA ALA A 474 22.38 -6.78 -3.18
C ALA A 474 23.14 -6.62 -1.86
N VAL A 475 22.80 -5.58 -1.07
CA VAL A 475 23.34 -5.42 0.30
C VAL A 475 22.94 -6.60 1.17
N HIS A 476 21.68 -7.03 1.08
CA HIS A 476 21.20 -8.16 1.87
C HIS A 476 21.93 -9.48 1.57
N GLN A 477 22.28 -9.71 0.30
CA GLN A 477 23.05 -10.88 -0.11
C GLN A 477 24.47 -10.89 0.47
N GLU A 478 25.14 -9.73 0.53
CA GLU A 478 26.47 -9.62 1.13
C GLU A 478 26.44 -9.79 2.65
N GLU A 479 25.42 -9.24 3.32
CA GLU A 479 25.18 -9.45 4.74
C GLU A 479 24.95 -10.93 5.07
N LEU A 480 24.17 -11.64 4.26
CA LEU A 480 23.93 -13.07 4.45
C LEU A 480 25.23 -13.89 4.29
N LYS A 481 26.09 -13.55 3.33
CA LYS A 481 27.43 -14.16 3.18
C LYS A 481 28.31 -13.89 4.40
N HIS A 482 28.26 -12.68 4.95
CA HIS A 482 28.98 -12.34 6.17
C HIS A 482 28.51 -13.18 7.36
N LEU A 483 27.19 -13.32 7.54
CA LEU A 483 26.62 -14.14 8.61
C LEU A 483 26.96 -15.63 8.45
N ALA A 484 26.99 -16.15 7.23
CA ALA A 484 27.38 -17.54 6.97
C ALA A 484 28.82 -17.84 7.43
N ARG A 485 29.75 -16.90 7.21
CA ARG A 485 31.13 -16.99 7.75
C ARG A 485 31.13 -16.95 9.26
N TRP A 486 30.39 -16.01 9.85
CA TRP A 486 30.27 -15.90 11.31
C TRP A 486 29.77 -17.18 11.99
N VAL A 487 28.78 -17.89 11.40
CA VAL A 487 28.30 -19.20 11.92
C VAL A 487 29.43 -20.22 12.02
N THR A 488 30.30 -20.26 11.01
CA THR A 488 31.45 -21.20 10.96
C THR A 488 32.57 -20.75 11.90
N ASP A 489 32.88 -19.45 11.95
CA ASP A 489 33.90 -18.88 12.82
C ASP A 489 33.57 -19.10 14.31
N LYS A 490 32.28 -19.01 14.66
CA LYS A 490 31.78 -19.33 16.00
C LYS A 490 31.55 -20.82 16.23
N ARG A 491 31.81 -21.67 15.24
CA ARG A 491 31.66 -23.14 15.30
C ARG A 491 30.24 -23.60 15.63
N LEU A 492 29.23 -22.76 15.36
CA LEU A 492 27.82 -23.10 15.56
C LEU A 492 27.38 -24.24 14.61
N ASP A 493 28.05 -24.39 13.47
CA ASP A 493 27.88 -25.51 12.52
C ASP A 493 28.34 -26.86 13.10
N LYS A 494 29.12 -26.87 14.19
CA LYS A 494 29.59 -28.11 14.84
C LYS A 494 28.60 -28.67 15.86
N LEU A 495 27.60 -27.89 16.27
CA LEU A 495 26.55 -28.30 17.20
C LEU A 495 25.53 -29.17 16.47
N LYS A 496 25.71 -30.50 16.50
CA LYS A 496 24.90 -31.47 15.73
C LYS A 496 23.41 -31.49 16.12
N PHE A 497 23.07 -31.05 17.32
CA PHE A 497 21.68 -30.95 17.77
C PHE A 497 20.96 -29.71 17.20
N ALA A 498 21.70 -28.67 16.80
CA ALA A 498 21.13 -27.37 16.46
C ALA A 498 20.69 -27.32 14.99
N ARG A 499 19.46 -26.83 14.77
CA ARG A 499 18.90 -26.58 13.45
C ARG A 499 19.57 -25.38 12.80
N GLN A 500 19.98 -25.54 11.54
CA GLN A 500 20.56 -24.45 10.75
C GLN A 500 19.44 -23.62 10.09
N LYS A 501 19.14 -22.45 10.67
CA LYS A 501 18.04 -21.58 10.23
C LYS A 501 18.48 -20.16 9.86
N LEU A 502 19.76 -19.96 9.56
CA LEU A 502 20.35 -18.66 9.22
C LEU A 502 19.54 -17.87 8.19
N ALA A 503 19.17 -18.49 7.06
CA ALA A 503 18.42 -17.81 6.01
C ALA A 503 17.06 -17.29 6.48
N TYR A 504 16.39 -18.00 7.39
CA TYR A 504 15.09 -17.60 7.97
C TYR A 504 15.25 -16.49 9.01
N CYS A 505 16.28 -16.58 9.86
CA CYS A 505 16.62 -15.55 10.85
C CYS A 505 17.05 -14.24 10.17
N TYR A 506 17.77 -14.32 9.06
CA TYR A 506 18.15 -13.14 8.29
C TYR A 506 16.98 -12.60 7.46
N PHE A 507 16.15 -13.48 6.89
CA PHE A 507 14.93 -13.09 6.20
C PHE A 507 14.00 -12.25 7.11
N SER A 508 13.79 -12.65 8.36
CA SER A 508 12.96 -11.86 9.29
C SER A 508 13.53 -10.46 9.53
N ALA A 509 14.86 -10.33 9.65
CA ALA A 509 15.55 -9.05 9.78
C ALA A 509 15.38 -8.18 8.53
N ALA A 510 15.67 -8.73 7.35
CA ALA A 510 15.60 -8.03 6.07
C ALA A 510 14.18 -7.59 5.71
N ALA A 511 13.18 -8.42 6.05
CA ALA A 511 11.77 -8.10 5.80
C ALA A 511 11.25 -6.98 6.73
N ALA A 512 11.73 -6.91 7.99
CA ALA A 512 11.38 -5.85 8.93
C ALA A 512 12.15 -4.53 8.71
N LEU A 513 13.41 -4.62 8.28
CA LEU A 513 14.35 -3.50 8.19
C LEU A 513 14.97 -3.41 6.79
N PRO A 514 14.20 -3.03 5.75
CA PRO A 514 14.67 -3.11 4.35
C PRO A 514 15.65 -2.02 3.92
N ALA A 515 15.80 -0.95 4.71
CA ALA A 515 16.65 0.19 4.34
C ALA A 515 18.14 -0.17 4.49
N PRO A 516 19.00 0.01 3.46
CA PRO A 516 20.40 -0.39 3.51
C PRO A 516 21.18 0.16 4.72
N ALA A 517 20.87 1.38 5.15
CA ALA A 517 21.49 2.05 6.30
C ALA A 517 21.32 1.31 7.64
N LEU A 518 20.37 0.37 7.75
CA LEU A 518 20.08 -0.39 8.97
C LEU A 518 20.83 -1.74 9.04
N SER A 519 22.02 -1.81 8.42
CA SER A 519 22.83 -3.04 8.35
C SER A 519 23.21 -3.59 9.73
N ASP A 520 23.73 -2.74 10.63
CA ASP A 520 24.12 -3.16 11.98
C ASP A 520 22.93 -3.75 12.75
N ALA A 521 21.74 -3.15 12.61
CA ALA A 521 20.50 -3.63 13.19
C ALA A 521 20.09 -5.01 12.63
N ARG A 522 20.13 -5.19 11.30
CA ARG A 522 19.81 -6.49 10.67
C ARG A 522 20.78 -7.59 11.06
N ILE A 523 22.07 -7.30 11.11
CA ILE A 523 23.10 -8.27 11.48
C ILE A 523 22.91 -8.71 12.94
N ALA A 524 22.71 -7.75 13.86
CA ALA A 524 22.45 -8.07 15.28
C ALA A 524 21.18 -8.91 15.45
N TRP A 525 20.08 -8.52 14.78
CA TRP A 525 18.83 -9.26 14.78
C TRP A 525 19.01 -10.70 14.29
N ALA A 526 19.69 -10.89 13.15
CA ALA A 526 19.90 -12.20 12.56
C ALA A 526 20.82 -13.09 13.41
N LYS A 527 21.91 -12.53 13.96
CA LYS A 527 22.80 -13.25 14.90
C LYS A 527 22.02 -13.72 16.12
N ASN A 528 21.27 -12.83 16.76
CA ASN A 528 20.44 -13.20 17.92
C ASN A 528 19.38 -14.23 17.54
N GLY A 529 18.73 -14.13 16.38
CA GLY A 529 17.77 -15.13 15.91
C GLY A 529 18.39 -16.52 15.69
N VAL A 530 19.63 -16.60 15.19
CA VAL A 530 20.37 -17.87 15.08
C VAL A 530 20.71 -18.39 16.48
N LEU A 531 21.22 -17.53 17.37
CA LEU A 531 21.61 -17.93 18.72
C LEU A 531 20.42 -18.41 19.54
N THR A 532 19.27 -17.74 19.47
CA THR A 532 18.06 -18.17 20.18
C THR A 532 17.57 -19.51 19.68
N THR A 533 17.67 -19.78 18.37
CA THR A 533 17.35 -21.10 17.79
C THR A 533 18.29 -22.20 18.31
N VAL A 534 19.59 -21.91 18.37
CA VAL A 534 20.60 -22.85 18.89
C VAL A 534 20.37 -23.14 20.37
N VAL A 535 20.05 -22.10 21.15
CA VAL A 535 19.77 -22.21 22.58
C VAL A 535 18.46 -22.96 22.82
N ASP A 536 17.40 -22.68 22.05
CA ASP A 536 16.13 -23.42 22.08
C ASP A 536 16.37 -24.94 21.90
N ASP A 537 17.08 -25.33 20.84
CA ASP A 537 17.43 -26.73 20.58
C ASP A 537 18.32 -27.33 21.68
N PHE A 538 19.17 -26.52 22.31
CA PHE A 538 20.03 -26.95 23.41
C PHE A 538 19.22 -27.25 24.67
N PHE A 539 18.23 -26.42 25.02
CA PHE A 539 17.39 -26.61 26.21
C PHE A 539 16.34 -27.72 25.99
N ASP A 540 15.85 -27.88 24.77
CA ASP A 540 14.80 -28.86 24.45
C ASP A 540 15.31 -30.29 24.22
N VAL A 541 16.49 -30.43 23.60
CA VAL A 541 16.97 -31.74 23.11
C VAL A 541 18.46 -31.96 23.37
N GLY A 542 19.29 -30.94 23.12
CA GLY A 542 20.73 -31.11 22.98
C GLY A 542 21.54 -31.16 24.27
N GLY A 543 21.10 -30.48 25.33
CA GLY A 543 21.85 -30.24 26.55
C GLY A 543 21.39 -31.08 27.73
N SER A 544 22.34 -31.50 28.56
CA SER A 544 22.06 -32.09 29.87
C SER A 544 21.77 -31.01 30.92
N ARG A 545 21.08 -31.35 32.01
CA ARG A 545 20.78 -30.39 33.10
C ARG A 545 22.04 -29.67 33.63
N LEU A 546 23.15 -30.40 33.78
CA LEU A 546 24.43 -29.84 34.19
C LEU A 546 24.92 -28.76 33.22
N GLU A 547 24.79 -28.99 31.92
CA GLU A 547 25.20 -28.06 30.88
C GLU A 547 24.31 -26.82 30.83
N LEU A 548 22.99 -26.98 31.00
CA LEU A 548 22.04 -25.86 31.05
C LEU A 548 22.34 -24.95 32.25
N ASP A 549 22.51 -25.53 33.44
CA ASP A 549 22.84 -24.80 34.67
C ASP A 549 24.22 -24.12 34.56
N ASN A 550 25.19 -24.76 33.87
CA ASN A 550 26.50 -24.17 33.63
C ASN A 550 26.41 -22.96 32.70
N LEU A 551 25.67 -23.04 31.59
CA LEU A 551 25.50 -21.93 30.66
C LEU A 551 24.88 -20.70 31.34
N ILE A 552 23.85 -20.90 32.16
CA ILE A 552 23.22 -19.82 32.95
C ILE A 552 24.24 -19.16 33.87
N LYS A 553 25.00 -19.96 34.64
CA LYS A 553 26.03 -19.43 35.55
C LYS A 553 27.12 -18.65 34.84
N LEU A 554 27.51 -19.06 33.63
CA LEU A 554 28.52 -18.36 32.84
C LEU A 554 28.02 -16.96 32.41
N ILE A 555 26.75 -16.84 31.99
CA ILE A 555 26.15 -15.55 31.65
C ILE A 555 25.96 -14.67 32.88
N GLU A 556 25.57 -15.24 34.02
CA GLU A 556 25.43 -14.51 35.30
C GLU A 556 26.76 -13.93 35.80
N LYS A 557 27.85 -14.71 35.70
CA LYS A 557 29.19 -14.26 36.10
C LYS A 557 29.81 -13.31 35.09
N TRP A 558 29.53 -13.51 33.80
CA TRP A 558 30.05 -12.79 32.63
C TRP A 558 31.56 -12.90 32.41
N ASP A 559 32.36 -12.56 33.41
CA ASP A 559 33.83 -12.63 33.42
C ASP A 559 34.29 -13.96 34.02
N VAL A 560 34.63 -14.91 33.15
CA VAL A 560 34.91 -16.32 33.51
C VAL A 560 36.17 -16.83 32.79
N ASP A 561 36.86 -17.81 33.39
CA ASP A 561 37.91 -18.56 32.68
C ASP A 561 37.24 -19.67 31.87
N VAL A 562 37.07 -19.42 30.57
CA VAL A 562 36.40 -20.34 29.65
C VAL A 562 37.02 -21.74 29.62
N ALA A 563 38.32 -21.89 29.92
CA ALA A 563 38.96 -23.21 29.96
C ALA A 563 38.61 -24.00 31.22
N ALA A 564 38.41 -23.31 32.35
CA ALA A 564 38.12 -23.92 33.64
C ALA A 564 36.62 -23.99 33.96
N ASP A 565 35.84 -22.99 33.55
CA ASP A 565 34.45 -22.81 33.97
C ASP A 565 33.42 -23.48 33.04
N CYS A 566 33.75 -23.73 31.76
CA CYS A 566 32.85 -24.41 30.83
C CYS A 566 32.87 -25.93 31.03
N CYS A 567 31.71 -26.54 31.30
CA CYS A 567 31.63 -27.99 31.58
C CYS A 567 31.65 -28.87 30.33
N SER A 568 31.44 -28.31 29.14
CA SER A 568 31.52 -29.04 27.86
C SER A 568 31.90 -28.14 26.71
N GLU A 569 32.34 -28.75 25.61
CA GLU A 569 32.65 -28.04 24.36
C GLU A 569 31.40 -27.38 23.75
N ASN A 570 30.22 -27.99 23.92
CA ASN A 570 28.96 -27.42 23.46
C ASN A 570 28.65 -26.11 24.21
N VAL A 571 28.74 -26.12 25.54
CA VAL A 571 28.52 -24.93 26.38
C VAL A 571 29.53 -23.85 26.03
N LYS A 572 30.81 -24.21 25.84
CA LYS A 572 31.86 -23.28 25.44
C LYS A 572 31.55 -22.58 24.10
N ILE A 573 31.12 -23.34 23.10
CA ILE A 573 30.74 -22.79 21.79
C ILE A 573 29.59 -21.79 21.93
N ILE A 574 28.52 -22.16 22.64
CA ILE A 574 27.33 -21.31 22.82
C ILE A 574 27.69 -20.05 23.61
N PHE A 575 28.36 -20.19 24.76
CA PHE A 575 28.73 -19.06 25.62
C PHE A 575 29.60 -18.04 24.89
N LEU A 576 30.65 -18.48 24.20
CA LEU A 576 31.53 -17.57 23.44
C LEU A 576 30.79 -16.85 22.30
N ALA A 577 29.87 -17.55 21.63
CA ALA A 577 29.06 -16.94 20.57
C ALA A 577 28.10 -15.88 21.12
N LEU A 578 27.44 -16.16 22.26
CA LEU A 578 26.61 -15.19 22.99
C LEU A 578 27.43 -13.98 23.46
N GLN A 579 28.49 -14.23 24.23
CA GLN A 579 29.33 -13.18 24.82
C GLN A 579 29.86 -12.22 23.76
N SER A 580 30.42 -12.76 22.68
CA SER A 580 30.95 -11.92 21.59
C SER A 580 29.86 -11.13 20.86
N SER A 581 28.69 -11.72 20.60
CA SER A 581 27.59 -11.01 19.92
C SER A 581 27.00 -9.90 20.79
N ILE A 582 26.87 -10.11 22.10
CA ILE A 582 26.44 -9.10 23.06
C ILE A 582 27.46 -7.96 23.15
N CYS A 583 28.76 -8.28 23.17
CA CYS A 583 29.81 -7.27 23.14
C CYS A 583 29.76 -6.41 21.88
N GLU A 584 29.61 -7.02 20.70
CA GLU A 584 29.47 -6.31 19.43
C GLU A 584 28.28 -5.34 19.43
N ILE A 585 27.12 -5.76 19.95
CA ILE A 585 25.94 -4.89 20.10
C ILE A 585 26.26 -3.72 21.03
N GLY A 586 26.94 -3.99 22.14
CA GLY A 586 27.41 -2.98 23.08
C GLY A 586 28.27 -1.90 22.42
N ASP A 587 29.26 -2.33 21.64
CA ASP A 587 30.20 -1.43 20.96
C ASP A 587 29.47 -0.56 19.92
N ARG A 588 28.53 -1.14 19.17
CA ARG A 588 27.68 -0.40 18.23
C ARG A 588 26.73 0.57 18.93
N ALA A 589 26.14 0.16 20.05
CA ALA A 589 25.26 1.01 20.85
C ALA A 589 26.02 2.18 21.48
N ILE A 590 27.29 2.05 21.84
CA ILE A 590 28.09 3.21 22.31
C ILE A 590 28.13 4.30 21.24
N ILE A 591 28.29 3.93 19.97
CA ILE A 591 28.31 4.87 18.84
C ILE A 591 26.93 5.50 18.63
N LEU A 592 25.87 4.68 18.56
CA LEU A 592 24.52 5.14 18.19
C LEU A 592 23.73 5.74 19.35
N GLN A 593 23.91 5.24 20.57
CA GLN A 593 23.19 5.63 21.77
C GLN A 593 24.04 6.53 22.69
N GLY A 594 25.37 6.47 22.61
CA GLY A 594 26.26 7.24 23.49
C GLY A 594 26.45 6.60 24.87
N ARG A 595 25.99 5.36 25.05
CA ARG A 595 26.10 4.59 26.30
C ARG A 595 26.28 3.11 26.02
N ASN A 596 26.87 2.42 26.98
CA ASN A 596 27.06 0.98 26.93
C ASN A 596 25.76 0.27 27.37
N VAL A 597 25.28 -0.66 26.55
CA VAL A 597 24.05 -1.44 26.81
C VAL A 597 24.30 -2.92 27.10
N LYS A 598 25.57 -3.36 27.18
CA LYS A 598 25.94 -4.78 27.31
C LYS A 598 25.28 -5.49 28.48
N ALA A 599 25.29 -4.85 29.65
CA ALA A 599 24.71 -5.43 30.86
C ALA A 599 23.21 -5.73 30.69
N HIS A 600 22.47 -4.78 30.11
CA HIS A 600 21.04 -4.97 29.86
C HIS A 600 20.77 -6.04 28.78
N VAL A 601 21.59 -6.11 27.72
CA VAL A 601 21.47 -7.18 26.72
C VAL A 601 21.79 -8.55 27.32
N ALA A 602 22.78 -8.64 28.21
CA ALA A 602 23.10 -9.88 28.93
C ALA A 602 21.97 -10.30 29.89
N GLU A 603 21.32 -9.34 30.56
CA GLU A 603 20.14 -9.57 31.41
C GLU A 603 18.97 -10.16 30.59
N ILE A 604 18.67 -9.59 29.42
CA ILE A 604 17.64 -10.12 28.50
C ILE A 604 17.93 -11.58 28.10
N TRP A 605 19.20 -11.91 27.83
CA TRP A 605 19.61 -13.28 27.54
C TRP A 605 19.48 -14.20 28.76
N LEU A 606 19.83 -13.71 29.95
CA LEU A 606 19.73 -14.47 31.19
C LEU A 606 18.27 -14.82 31.51
N ASP A 607 17.35 -13.88 31.32
CA ASP A 607 15.91 -14.10 31.51
C ASP A 607 15.38 -15.18 30.56
N LEU A 608 15.80 -15.15 29.29
CA LEU A 608 15.48 -16.20 28.31
C LEU A 608 15.96 -17.58 28.79
N LEU A 609 17.22 -17.69 29.19
CA LEU A 609 17.80 -18.98 29.60
C LEU A 609 17.09 -19.55 30.83
N LYS A 610 16.74 -18.70 31.82
CA LYS A 610 15.96 -19.10 33.00
C LYS A 610 14.56 -19.55 32.63
N SER A 611 13.91 -18.85 31.69
CA SER A 611 12.58 -19.18 31.21
C SER A 611 12.53 -20.50 30.43
N MET A 612 13.53 -20.76 29.58
CA MET A 612 13.68 -22.04 28.86
C MET A 612 14.00 -23.19 29.83
N LEU A 613 14.79 -22.95 30.87
CA LEU A 613 15.03 -23.96 31.92
C LEU A 613 13.72 -24.37 32.61
N LYS A 614 12.83 -23.39 32.87
CA LYS A 614 11.51 -23.65 33.46
C LYS A 614 10.64 -24.53 32.56
N GLU A 615 10.67 -24.33 31.23
CA GLU A 615 9.93 -25.21 30.30
C GLU A 615 10.51 -26.63 30.23
N ALA A 616 11.84 -26.73 30.26
CA ALA A 616 12.53 -28.02 30.34
C ALA A 616 12.16 -28.77 31.64
N GLU A 617 12.07 -28.05 32.76
CA GLU A 617 11.60 -28.61 34.04
C GLU A 617 10.16 -29.11 33.93
N TRP A 618 9.23 -28.29 33.44
CA TRP A 618 7.83 -28.70 33.24
C TRP A 618 7.72 -29.96 32.38
N SER A 619 8.49 -30.02 31.30
CA SER A 619 8.52 -31.17 30.39
C SER A 619 9.08 -32.42 31.09
N ALA A 620 10.17 -32.28 31.85
CA ALA A 620 10.81 -33.38 32.56
C ALA A 620 9.95 -33.94 33.71
N THR A 621 9.27 -33.07 34.46
CA THR A 621 8.40 -33.47 35.58
C THR A 621 6.97 -33.78 35.16
N LYS A 622 6.61 -33.56 33.89
CA LYS A 622 5.23 -33.61 33.37
C LYS A 622 4.28 -32.69 34.15
N SER A 623 4.79 -31.57 34.62
CA SER A 623 3.98 -30.56 35.30
C SER A 623 3.04 -29.88 34.31
N VAL A 624 1.79 -29.68 34.72
CA VAL A 624 0.78 -28.98 33.93
C VAL A 624 0.63 -27.57 34.49
N PRO A 625 1.25 -26.54 33.90
CA PRO A 625 1.13 -25.17 34.39
C PRO A 625 -0.30 -24.65 34.22
N GLN A 626 -0.66 -23.64 35.02
CA GLN A 626 -1.86 -22.83 34.76
C GLN A 626 -1.65 -21.95 33.52
N MET A 627 -2.74 -21.51 32.87
CA MET A 627 -2.64 -20.70 31.66
C MET A 627 -1.84 -19.41 31.88
N ASP A 628 -2.10 -18.70 32.97
CA ASP A 628 -1.40 -17.43 33.26
C ASP A 628 0.09 -17.66 33.54
N GLU A 629 0.43 -18.76 34.21
CA GLU A 629 1.83 -19.13 34.47
C GLU A 629 2.54 -19.55 33.18
N TYR A 630 1.86 -20.32 32.33
CA TYR A 630 2.36 -20.71 31.02
C TYR A 630 2.62 -19.48 30.16
N MET A 631 1.66 -18.56 30.09
CA MET A 631 1.80 -17.35 29.28
C MET A 631 2.92 -16.45 29.82
N ALA A 632 2.98 -16.19 31.13
CA ALA A 632 4.03 -15.36 31.71
C ALA A 632 5.45 -15.87 31.39
N ASN A 633 5.65 -17.20 31.40
CA ASN A 633 6.90 -17.80 30.95
C ASN A 633 7.05 -17.78 29.42
N GLY A 634 5.98 -18.16 28.72
CA GLY A 634 5.89 -18.29 27.27
C GLY A 634 6.23 -17.02 26.49
N LEU A 635 5.93 -15.85 27.06
CA LEU A 635 6.31 -14.55 26.47
C LEU A 635 7.82 -14.37 26.39
N VAL A 636 8.55 -14.87 27.38
CA VAL A 636 10.01 -14.79 27.45
C VAL A 636 10.64 -15.95 26.69
N SER A 637 10.21 -17.19 26.93
CA SER A 637 10.75 -18.41 26.30
C SER A 637 10.56 -18.45 24.78
N PHE A 638 9.58 -17.73 24.23
CA PHE A 638 9.43 -17.56 22.76
C PHE A 638 10.60 -16.77 22.12
N ALA A 639 11.52 -16.25 22.93
CA ALA A 639 12.86 -15.78 22.53
C ALA A 639 12.89 -14.52 21.65
N LEU A 640 11.82 -13.73 21.63
CA LEU A 640 11.83 -12.43 20.92
C LEU A 640 12.63 -11.35 21.65
N GLY A 641 12.79 -11.48 22.97
CA GLY A 641 13.51 -10.51 23.80
C GLY A 641 14.91 -10.22 23.26
N PRO A 642 15.79 -11.22 23.14
CA PRO A 642 17.14 -11.03 22.61
C PRO A 642 17.21 -10.58 21.14
N ILE A 643 16.13 -10.70 20.38
CA ILE A 643 16.09 -10.31 18.96
C ILE A 643 15.68 -8.85 18.82
N VAL A 644 14.53 -8.49 19.38
CA VAL A 644 13.89 -7.19 19.15
C VAL A 644 14.50 -6.11 20.05
N LEU A 645 14.64 -6.38 21.36
CA LEU A 645 15.03 -5.36 22.33
C LEU A 645 16.45 -4.82 22.09
N PRO A 646 17.48 -5.65 21.82
CA PRO A 646 18.81 -5.13 21.49
C PRO A 646 18.82 -4.35 20.17
N THR A 647 17.97 -4.72 19.22
CA THR A 647 17.90 -4.04 17.92
C THR A 647 17.35 -2.62 18.04
N LEU A 648 16.54 -2.31 19.06
CA LEU A 648 16.04 -0.94 19.31
C LEU A 648 17.18 0.08 19.48
N TYR A 649 18.35 -0.35 19.98
CA TYR A 649 19.52 0.51 20.12
C TYR A 649 20.22 0.83 18.80
N LEU A 650 19.88 0.13 17.72
CA LEU A 650 20.62 0.13 16.46
C LEU A 650 19.84 0.73 15.29
N ILE A 651 18.58 1.14 15.50
CA ILE A 651 17.68 1.61 14.42
C ILE A 651 17.66 3.14 14.22
N GLY A 652 18.46 3.89 14.97
CA GLY A 652 18.68 5.33 14.75
C GLY A 652 18.31 6.22 15.95
N PRO A 653 17.03 6.28 16.38
CA PRO A 653 16.64 7.15 17.49
C PRO A 653 17.36 6.82 18.80
N LYS A 654 17.55 7.85 19.63
CA LYS A 654 18.05 7.69 21.00
C LYS A 654 16.96 7.06 21.86
N LEU A 655 17.32 5.99 22.58
CA LEU A 655 16.45 5.33 23.55
C LEU A 655 16.99 5.56 24.96
N SER A 656 16.26 6.35 25.76
CA SER A 656 16.64 6.67 27.13
C SER A 656 16.50 5.46 28.06
N GLU A 657 17.17 5.46 29.21
CA GLU A 657 17.00 4.41 30.23
C GLU A 657 15.55 4.36 30.75
N ASP A 658 14.91 5.52 30.90
CA ASP A 658 13.50 5.60 31.31
C ASP A 658 12.57 4.96 30.26
N ALA A 659 12.86 5.14 28.96
CA ALA A 659 12.09 4.50 27.90
C ALA A 659 12.26 2.98 27.93
N VAL A 660 13.49 2.49 28.14
CA VAL A 660 13.80 1.06 28.24
C VAL A 660 13.04 0.39 29.40
N ARG A 661 12.91 1.09 30.53
CA ARG A 661 12.22 0.59 31.74
C ARG A 661 10.74 0.98 31.80
N SER A 662 10.23 1.65 30.77
CA SER A 662 8.86 2.14 30.76
C SER A 662 7.87 0.99 30.66
N THR A 663 6.72 1.16 31.32
CA THR A 663 5.58 0.25 31.16
C THR A 663 5.08 0.22 29.71
N GLU A 664 5.26 1.32 28.97
CA GLU A 664 4.92 1.39 27.55
C GLU A 664 5.72 0.40 26.70
N LEU A 665 7.05 0.36 26.85
CA LEU A 665 7.92 -0.54 26.09
C LEU A 665 7.68 -2.00 26.47
N LEU A 666 7.53 -2.28 27.77
CA LEU A 666 7.21 -3.62 28.27
C LEU A 666 5.88 -4.10 27.69
N HIS A 667 4.86 -3.24 27.66
CA HIS A 667 3.56 -3.61 27.11
C HIS A 667 3.58 -3.86 25.60
N LEU A 668 4.34 -3.05 24.82
CA LEU A 668 4.57 -3.32 23.39
C LEU A 668 5.22 -4.70 23.17
N PHE A 669 6.21 -5.04 24.01
CA PHE A 669 6.87 -6.34 23.98
C PHE A 669 5.91 -7.48 24.33
N GLU A 670 5.08 -7.32 25.37
CA GLU A 670 4.07 -8.29 25.79
C GLU A 670 3.05 -8.56 24.68
N LEU A 671 2.49 -7.52 24.06
CA LEU A 671 1.49 -7.65 22.99
C LEU A 671 2.06 -8.38 21.78
N MET A 672 3.26 -7.98 21.33
CA MET A 672 3.97 -8.63 20.22
C MET A 672 4.27 -10.10 20.53
N SER A 673 4.82 -10.38 21.71
CA SER A 673 5.19 -11.74 22.12
C SER A 673 3.98 -12.63 22.33
N THR A 674 2.87 -12.09 22.84
CA THR A 674 1.59 -12.79 22.96
C THR A 674 1.09 -13.21 21.59
N CYS A 675 1.06 -12.29 20.61
CA CYS A 675 0.69 -12.64 19.24
C CYS A 675 1.58 -13.74 18.66
N GLY A 676 2.91 -13.64 18.87
CA GLY A 676 3.88 -14.61 18.39
C GLY A 676 3.73 -16.01 18.98
N ARG A 677 3.71 -16.11 20.31
CA ARG A 677 3.58 -17.37 21.06
C ARG A 677 2.29 -18.09 20.69
N LEU A 678 1.16 -17.38 20.66
CA LEU A 678 -0.13 -17.99 20.36
C LEU A 678 -0.25 -18.44 18.90
N LEU A 679 0.33 -17.69 17.96
CA LEU A 679 0.43 -18.13 16.56
C LEU A 679 1.26 -19.41 16.44
N ASN A 680 2.41 -19.46 17.13
CA ASN A 680 3.25 -20.65 17.20
C ASN A 680 2.49 -21.83 17.82
N ASP A 681 1.76 -21.65 18.91
CA ASP A 681 0.98 -22.70 19.59
C ASP A 681 -0.07 -23.34 18.69
N ILE A 682 -0.82 -22.52 17.96
CA ILE A 682 -1.85 -23.00 17.03
C ILE A 682 -1.22 -23.94 16.00
N GLN A 683 -0.08 -23.55 15.42
CA GLN A 683 0.56 -24.31 14.34
C GLN A 683 1.40 -25.48 14.86
N GLY A 684 2.04 -25.32 16.02
CA GLY A 684 2.88 -26.32 16.69
C GLY A 684 2.08 -27.41 17.41
N PHE A 685 0.81 -27.15 17.75
CA PHE A 685 -0.04 -28.02 18.57
C PHE A 685 0.03 -29.49 18.23
N LYS A 686 -0.10 -29.87 16.95
CA LYS A 686 -0.12 -31.29 16.58
C LYS A 686 1.21 -31.97 16.93
N ARG A 687 2.32 -31.37 16.52
CA ARG A 687 3.68 -31.88 16.76
C ARG A 687 3.98 -31.94 18.26
N GLU A 688 3.68 -30.86 18.98
CA GLU A 688 3.97 -30.76 20.41
C GLU A 688 3.14 -31.74 21.23
N SER A 689 1.87 -31.93 20.87
CA SER A 689 1.01 -32.95 21.50
C SER A 689 1.57 -34.37 21.31
N GLU A 690 2.10 -34.70 20.13
CA GLU A 690 2.74 -35.99 19.86
C GLU A 690 4.03 -36.20 20.69
N GLN A 691 4.69 -35.11 21.08
CA GLN A 691 5.88 -35.11 21.96
C GLN A 691 5.53 -35.04 23.45
N GLY A 692 4.24 -34.92 23.79
CA GLY A 692 3.78 -34.71 25.17
C GLY A 692 4.10 -33.32 25.73
N LYS A 693 4.44 -32.34 24.88
CA LYS A 693 4.66 -30.94 25.27
C LYS A 693 3.32 -30.20 25.35
N LEU A 694 3.18 -29.38 26.39
CA LEU A 694 2.02 -28.53 26.60
C LEU A 694 2.23 -27.14 25.96
N ASN A 695 1.15 -26.62 25.39
CA ASN A 695 1.03 -25.27 24.84
C ASN A 695 -0.35 -24.67 25.11
N ALA A 696 -0.62 -23.41 24.74
CA ALA A 696 -1.89 -22.76 25.06
C ALA A 696 -3.12 -23.54 24.58
N VAL A 697 -3.10 -24.11 23.38
CA VAL A 697 -4.25 -24.89 22.85
C VAL A 697 -4.49 -26.14 23.71
N SER A 698 -3.43 -26.89 24.02
CA SER A 698 -3.56 -28.09 24.87
C SER A 698 -3.97 -27.76 26.31
N LEU A 699 -3.52 -26.62 26.86
CA LEU A 699 -3.87 -26.17 28.21
C LEU A 699 -5.34 -25.72 28.28
N GLN A 700 -5.85 -25.03 27.26
CA GLN A 700 -7.28 -24.68 27.17
C GLN A 700 -8.15 -25.93 27.12
N MET A 701 -7.75 -26.95 26.35
CA MET A 701 -8.47 -28.21 26.28
C MET A 701 -8.44 -28.96 27.62
N THR A 702 -7.30 -28.95 28.30
CA THR A 702 -7.10 -29.70 29.56
C THR A 702 -7.81 -29.04 30.74
N HIS A 703 -7.68 -27.72 30.90
CA HIS A 703 -8.24 -26.99 32.04
C HIS A 703 -9.66 -26.49 31.79
N GLY A 704 -9.96 -26.09 30.55
CA GLY A 704 -11.25 -25.51 30.17
C GLY A 704 -12.28 -26.51 29.65
N GLY A 705 -11.89 -27.75 29.36
CA GLY A 705 -12.79 -28.79 28.83
C GLY A 705 -13.38 -28.48 27.44
N VAL A 706 -12.81 -27.52 26.72
CA VAL A 706 -13.28 -27.07 25.40
C VAL A 706 -12.73 -27.96 24.29
N SER A 707 -13.43 -28.01 23.15
CA SER A 707 -12.93 -28.71 21.97
C SER A 707 -11.70 -28.01 21.38
N LYS A 708 -10.88 -28.77 20.63
CA LYS A 708 -9.74 -28.21 19.88
C LYS A 708 -10.14 -27.01 19.00
N LYS A 709 -11.30 -27.09 18.35
CA LYS A 709 -11.77 -26.04 17.44
C LYS A 709 -12.11 -24.76 18.20
N GLU A 710 -12.78 -24.89 19.34
CA GLU A 710 -13.10 -23.75 20.22
C GLU A 710 -11.84 -23.12 20.80
N ALA A 711 -10.88 -23.92 21.25
CA ALA A 711 -9.59 -23.43 21.75
C ALA A 711 -8.81 -22.64 20.68
N ILE A 712 -8.74 -23.17 19.45
CA ILE A 712 -8.08 -22.47 18.33
C ILE A 712 -8.81 -21.16 18.00
N ASN A 713 -10.14 -21.16 17.97
CA ASN A 713 -10.91 -19.95 17.66
C ASN A 713 -10.73 -18.88 18.75
N SER A 714 -10.86 -19.26 20.02
CA SER A 714 -10.62 -18.34 21.15
C SER A 714 -9.20 -17.76 21.12
N THR A 715 -8.21 -18.58 20.77
CA THR A 715 -6.82 -18.13 20.62
C THR A 715 -6.66 -17.13 19.46
N LYS A 716 -7.35 -17.35 18.32
CA LYS A 716 -7.36 -16.41 17.19
C LYS A 716 -7.99 -15.08 17.54
N ASP A 717 -9.08 -15.08 18.30
CA ASP A 717 -9.74 -13.85 18.77
C ASP A 717 -8.82 -13.07 19.71
N LEU A 718 -8.11 -13.76 20.61
CA LEU A 718 -7.11 -13.16 21.48
C LEU A 718 -5.95 -12.54 20.69
N ILE A 719 -5.45 -13.22 19.65
CA ILE A 719 -4.42 -12.69 18.75
C ILE A 719 -4.93 -11.42 18.04
N ALA A 720 -6.17 -11.43 17.54
CA ALA A 720 -6.75 -10.29 16.86
C ALA A 720 -6.88 -9.07 17.79
N SER A 721 -7.35 -9.27 19.02
CA SER A 721 -7.47 -8.22 20.04
C SER A 721 -6.11 -7.62 20.42
N ASN A 722 -5.13 -8.47 20.75
CA ASN A 722 -3.78 -8.01 21.09
C ASN A 722 -3.11 -7.27 19.93
N ARG A 723 -3.37 -7.70 18.69
CA ARG A 723 -2.83 -7.04 17.51
C ARG A 723 -3.45 -5.65 17.29
N ARG A 724 -4.76 -5.49 17.51
CA ARG A 724 -5.43 -4.17 17.47
C ARG A 724 -4.81 -3.23 18.49
N GLU A 725 -4.65 -3.69 19.73
CA GLU A 725 -4.03 -2.90 20.81
C GLU A 725 -2.56 -2.57 20.48
N LEU A 726 -1.79 -3.51 19.94
CA LEU A 726 -0.42 -3.26 19.50
C LEU A 726 -0.38 -2.14 18.45
N LEU A 727 -1.22 -2.22 17.41
CA LEU A 727 -1.25 -1.19 16.37
C LEU A 727 -1.65 0.17 16.95
N LYS A 728 -2.66 0.21 17.82
CA LYS A 728 -3.09 1.43 18.51
C LYS A 728 -1.93 2.10 19.25
N ARG A 729 -1.15 1.33 20.03
CA ARG A 729 0.02 1.83 20.77
C ARG A 729 1.15 2.29 19.86
N VAL A 730 1.36 1.60 18.75
CA VAL A 730 2.39 1.96 17.76
C VAL A 730 2.07 3.30 17.12
N LEU A 731 0.84 3.46 16.64
CA LEU A 731 0.35 4.70 16.04
C LEU A 731 0.35 5.86 17.04
N GLY A 732 0.05 5.57 18.30
CA GLY A 732 -0.04 6.54 19.38
C GLY A 732 -1.46 7.11 19.52
N GLU A 733 -1.74 7.69 20.69
CA GLU A 733 -3.00 8.38 20.95
C GLU A 733 -2.81 9.89 20.80
N SER A 734 -3.77 10.55 20.15
CA SER A 734 -3.71 11.99 19.94
C SER A 734 -3.64 12.76 21.25
N GLY A 735 -2.64 13.65 21.37
CA GLY A 735 -2.40 14.45 22.57
C GLY A 735 -1.59 13.74 23.67
N VAL A 736 -1.17 12.48 23.46
CA VAL A 736 -0.33 11.74 24.41
C VAL A 736 1.11 11.64 23.87
N SER A 737 2.06 12.24 24.57
CA SER A 737 3.48 12.09 24.25
C SER A 737 3.96 10.71 24.70
N SER A 738 4.49 9.93 23.76
CA SER A 738 5.14 8.65 24.03
C SER A 738 6.61 8.86 24.40
N ILE A 739 7.11 8.11 25.38
CA ILE A 739 8.53 8.11 25.75
C ILE A 739 9.36 7.22 24.83
N VAL A 740 8.72 6.28 24.13
CA VAL A 740 9.34 5.35 23.19
C VAL A 740 9.27 5.96 21.78
N PRO A 741 10.39 6.21 21.07
CA PRO A 741 10.34 6.77 19.72
C PRO A 741 9.49 5.95 18.74
N ARG A 742 8.79 6.61 17.80
CA ARG A 742 7.89 5.93 16.83
C ARG A 742 8.58 4.79 16.08
N ALA A 743 9.80 5.02 15.56
CA ALA A 743 10.54 3.97 14.86
C ALA A 743 10.87 2.74 15.74
N CYS A 744 11.01 2.94 17.06
CA CYS A 744 11.15 1.83 18.02
C CYS A 744 9.83 1.08 18.19
N ARG A 745 8.70 1.78 18.30
CA ARG A 745 7.38 1.14 18.37
C ARG A 745 7.05 0.37 17.09
N ASP A 746 7.36 0.93 15.93
CA ASP A 746 7.17 0.29 14.63
C ASP A 746 7.89 -1.06 14.52
N LEU A 747 9.01 -1.25 15.24
CA LEU A 747 9.75 -2.51 15.22
C LEU A 747 8.95 -3.67 15.82
N PHE A 748 8.15 -3.41 16.87
CA PHE A 748 7.27 -4.41 17.46
C PHE A 748 6.13 -4.80 16.51
N TRP A 749 5.55 -3.81 15.81
CA TRP A 749 4.56 -4.07 14.75
C TRP A 749 5.16 -4.93 13.63
N LYS A 750 6.33 -4.53 13.13
CA LYS A 750 7.05 -5.25 12.07
C LYS A 750 7.34 -6.68 12.48
N MET A 751 7.78 -6.93 13.71
CA MET A 751 7.97 -8.31 14.17
C MET A 751 6.64 -9.09 14.27
N SER A 752 5.56 -8.46 14.71
CA SER A 752 4.22 -9.10 14.70
C SER A 752 3.79 -9.52 13.28
N THR A 753 4.07 -8.70 12.26
CA THR A 753 3.80 -9.06 10.85
C THR A 753 4.70 -10.18 10.33
N VAL A 754 5.99 -10.19 10.71
CA VAL A 754 6.90 -11.30 10.42
C VAL A 754 6.35 -12.59 11.00
N LEU A 755 6.00 -12.60 12.28
CA LEU A 755 5.46 -13.77 12.98
C LEU A 755 4.17 -14.26 12.33
N HIS A 756 3.30 -13.36 11.91
CA HIS A 756 2.12 -13.74 11.16
C HIS A 756 2.49 -14.50 9.88
N LEU A 757 3.43 -14.01 9.06
CA LEU A 757 3.86 -14.74 7.85
C LEU A 757 4.40 -16.13 8.21
N PHE A 758 5.24 -16.22 9.24
CA PHE A 758 5.81 -17.51 9.66
C PHE A 758 4.77 -18.52 10.13
N TYR A 759 3.60 -18.09 10.62
CA TYR A 759 2.61 -18.97 11.25
C TYR A 759 1.19 -18.87 10.67
N MET A 760 0.99 -18.20 9.52
CA MET A 760 -0.35 -17.97 8.95
C MET A 760 -1.01 -19.25 8.43
N GLU A 761 -0.25 -20.13 7.78
CA GLU A 761 -0.77 -21.39 7.22
C GLU A 761 -0.30 -22.63 7.98
N GLU A 762 0.96 -22.61 8.42
CA GLU A 762 1.67 -23.74 9.02
C GLU A 762 2.84 -23.21 9.85
N ASP A 763 3.57 -24.10 10.52
CA ASP A 763 4.83 -23.72 11.17
C ASP A 763 5.90 -23.48 10.11
N GLY A 764 6.02 -22.23 9.65
CA GLY A 764 6.98 -21.78 8.65
C GLY A 764 8.43 -21.81 9.10
N PHE A 765 8.69 -21.98 10.41
CA PHE A 765 10.04 -22.21 10.92
C PHE A 765 10.50 -23.64 10.66
N THR A 766 9.57 -24.59 10.61
CA THR A 766 9.86 -26.00 10.29
C THR A 766 9.51 -26.40 8.86
N SER A 767 8.58 -25.69 8.23
CA SER A 767 8.08 -26.02 6.90
C SER A 767 8.87 -25.40 5.75
N GLN A 768 8.68 -26.01 4.58
CA GLN A 768 9.36 -25.72 3.33
C GLN A 768 8.68 -24.61 2.51
N LYS A 769 7.38 -24.31 2.73
CA LYS A 769 6.67 -23.31 1.92
C LYS A 769 7.25 -21.90 2.06
N MET A 770 7.86 -21.58 3.20
CA MET A 770 8.55 -20.32 3.43
C MET A 770 9.82 -20.16 2.58
N ALA A 771 10.35 -21.24 1.99
CA ALA A 771 11.57 -21.17 1.20
C ALA A 771 11.42 -20.28 -0.04
N ASP A 772 10.24 -20.27 -0.70
CA ASP A 772 10.02 -19.39 -1.85
C ASP A 772 9.95 -17.92 -1.43
N ALA A 773 9.30 -17.62 -0.31
CA ALA A 773 9.28 -16.28 0.25
C ALA A 773 10.71 -15.77 0.56
N VAL A 774 11.54 -16.62 1.17
CA VAL A 774 12.95 -16.31 1.45
C VAL A 774 13.71 -16.01 0.15
N LYS A 775 13.52 -16.82 -0.90
CA LYS A 775 14.15 -16.62 -2.21
C LYS A 775 13.68 -15.36 -2.91
N ASP A 776 12.39 -15.06 -2.88
CA ASP A 776 11.82 -13.86 -3.51
C ASP A 776 12.40 -12.57 -2.93
N LEU A 777 12.66 -12.55 -1.61
CA LEU A 777 13.24 -11.39 -0.95
C LEU A 777 14.77 -11.32 -1.09
N LEU A 778 15.46 -12.44 -0.91
CA LEU A 778 16.92 -12.44 -0.77
C LEU A 778 17.67 -12.77 -2.07
N GLU A 779 17.08 -13.52 -3.00
CA GLU A 779 17.80 -14.08 -4.15
C GLU A 779 17.30 -13.57 -5.49
N ARG A 780 15.98 -13.51 -5.70
CA ARG A 780 15.37 -13.20 -7.00
C ARG A 780 15.28 -11.67 -7.19
N PRO A 781 16.00 -11.04 -8.12
CA PRO A 781 15.85 -9.61 -8.37
C PRO A 781 14.50 -9.30 -9.03
N ILE A 782 14.08 -8.03 -8.98
CA ILE A 782 12.95 -7.55 -9.77
C ILE A 782 13.44 -7.25 -11.19
N ILE A 783 12.82 -7.93 -12.15
CA ILE A 783 13.02 -7.71 -13.58
C ILE A 783 11.70 -7.17 -14.12
N LEU A 784 11.71 -5.92 -14.58
CA LEU A 784 10.58 -5.37 -15.32
C LEU A 784 10.65 -5.94 -16.73
N ASN A 785 9.60 -6.62 -17.15
CA ASN A 785 9.44 -6.94 -18.56
C ASN A 785 9.12 -5.62 -19.27
N ASP A 786 9.86 -5.30 -20.34
CA ASP A 786 9.41 -4.30 -21.30
C ASP A 786 8.12 -4.86 -21.91
N GLN A 787 6.97 -4.49 -21.34
CA GLN A 787 5.71 -4.83 -21.97
C GLN A 787 5.61 -4.01 -23.26
N PRO A 788 5.39 -4.67 -24.41
CA PRO A 788 5.26 -4.00 -25.70
C PRO A 788 4.09 -3.01 -25.73
#